data_AF-A0A3P6UXX1-F1
#
_entry.id   AF-A0A3P6UXX1-F1
#
_cell.length_a   1.000
_cell.length_b   1.000
_cell.length_c   1.000
_cell.angle_alpha   90.00
_cell.angle_beta   90.00
_cell.angle_gamma   90.00
#
_symmetry.space_group_name_H-M   'P 1'
#
loop_
_entity.id
_entity.type
_entity.pdbx_description
1 polymer ?
#
loop_
_entity_poly.entity_id
_entity_poly.type
_entity_poly.pdbx_seq_one_letter_code
_entity_poly.pdbx_strand_id
1 'polypeptide(L)'
;MLYLIERFNQLWCADKQITTRLLYNAYTEYYVQKRMRRRTLTPPPWVPKKEQKIVEPIEPSTRLLLHQFMKLEKKVNAPIIRANPYMSIKPPLCKIPEETSSSEWTPGSNRVGMLARKIGVFPQWAVDGTRFLCTLLEFPKNLVISAVDPETYYRISMVGRRKAYGRYGPRWRVTVGAVDGDPTKFTAQYRATFERHGRFPVKKHLASFLVTEDAVVKPGTELHVCHFKVGQYITATGHTIDWGFQGGMHRWGFKGMPARRTTKSHRRIGAVGSKGDARIRPGKRMPGHMGYEWRSIPGLEVLRINPEKQVMYINGSVPGETGEMLLIKDCYHDEKKVQYPHFPTFCYEKDFEAETKCNDDDNSPFVYEDGEFFARRLFRMTMPSIIFEEPEKFETMKRDKTKAKTAKKPLSYQFSIHSKVMFGMFEHYVFLLFYKFEEFVQIENCLKDIAQCMRVCKHWWTVLQYPDSVVWKRLARMIIPNEALNDPCLLSETPSFKDKLRAFYYAWNPNDSSKNNYLCSNGFTIHRNPIAQSTDSVRGKIGVSSGIHAWEFMWDGPLGTVACIGLATKQAALHCQGYVALLGSDGQSWGWNLVDNQLLHDSTQICPYPHVNNPPKYQMGERIRMVVDCEHHSMYFEKGSEFLGIAFSRLPPLKLFPAMCAVYGNTEVSMVYIGPPLLG
;
A
#
# COMPACT_ATOMS: atom_id res chain seq x y z
N MET A 1 37.66 -36.25 -35.83
CA MET A 1 37.40 -36.17 -34.36
C MET A 1 38.02 -34.90 -33.76
N LEU A 2 39.28 -34.57 -34.05
CA LEU A 2 39.93 -33.31 -33.64
C LEU A 2 39.25 -32.02 -34.16
N TYR A 3 38.76 -32.03 -35.41
CA TYR A 3 38.03 -30.89 -36.00
C TYR A 3 36.67 -30.60 -35.31
N LEU A 4 36.09 -31.61 -34.67
CA LEU A 4 34.84 -31.49 -33.89
C LEU A 4 35.11 -30.91 -32.49
N ILE A 5 36.30 -31.17 -31.94
CA ILE A 5 36.75 -30.66 -30.64
C ILE A 5 37.16 -29.18 -30.76
N GLU A 6 37.81 -28.78 -31.85
CA GLU A 6 38.14 -27.37 -32.10
C GLU A 6 36.89 -26.51 -32.36
N ARG A 7 35.88 -27.03 -33.08
CA ARG A 7 34.58 -26.35 -33.20
C ARG A 7 33.83 -26.28 -31.87
N PHE A 8 33.94 -27.31 -31.01
CA PHE A 8 33.35 -27.29 -29.68
C PHE A 8 34.00 -26.24 -28.77
N ASN A 9 35.33 -26.08 -28.84
CA ASN A 9 36.05 -25.06 -28.07
C ASN A 9 35.83 -23.63 -28.59
N GLN A 10 35.70 -23.43 -29.91
CA GLN A 10 35.33 -22.12 -30.46
C GLN A 10 33.89 -21.72 -30.10
N LEU A 11 32.96 -22.67 -30.02
CA LEU A 11 31.58 -22.41 -29.55
C LEU A 11 31.52 -22.08 -28.06
N TRP A 12 32.41 -22.63 -27.22
CA TRP A 12 32.44 -22.33 -25.78
C TRP A 12 33.20 -21.04 -25.43
N CYS A 13 34.19 -20.65 -26.23
CA CYS A 13 34.97 -19.43 -26.00
C CYS A 13 34.36 -18.15 -26.61
N ALA A 14 33.44 -18.25 -27.57
CA ALA A 14 32.79 -17.09 -28.19
C ALA A 14 31.62 -16.50 -27.37
N ASP A 15 31.12 -17.21 -26.35
CA ASP A 15 29.88 -16.87 -25.65
C ASP A 15 30.05 -16.30 -24.23
N LYS A 16 31.09 -15.49 -24.01
CA LYS A 16 31.16 -14.64 -22.80
C LYS A 16 30.01 -13.61 -22.70
N GLN A 17 29.25 -13.39 -23.77
CA GLN A 17 28.06 -12.52 -23.78
C GLN A 17 26.72 -13.25 -23.59
N ILE A 18 26.66 -14.58 -23.69
CA ILE A 18 25.40 -15.33 -23.49
C ILE A 18 25.13 -15.60 -22.00
N THR A 19 26.14 -15.57 -21.15
CA THR A 19 25.96 -15.68 -19.69
C THR A 19 25.20 -14.47 -19.11
N THR A 20 25.38 -13.26 -19.64
CA THR A 20 24.62 -12.09 -19.18
C THR A 20 23.15 -12.12 -19.60
N ARG A 21 22.80 -12.65 -20.78
CA ARG A 21 21.39 -12.73 -21.23
C ARG A 21 20.59 -13.85 -20.55
N LEU A 22 21.21 -15.00 -20.28
CA LEU A 22 20.58 -16.09 -19.52
C LEU A 22 20.43 -15.75 -18.03
N LEU A 23 21.36 -14.99 -17.45
CA LEU A 23 21.24 -14.50 -16.07
C LEU A 23 20.27 -13.31 -15.94
N TYR A 24 20.06 -12.51 -16.99
CA TYR A 24 19.10 -11.38 -16.94
C TYR A 24 17.64 -11.85 -16.93
N ASN A 25 17.33 -12.93 -17.65
CA ASN A 25 15.97 -13.52 -17.66
C ASN A 25 15.70 -14.50 -16.51
N ALA A 26 16.73 -14.91 -15.75
CA ALA A 26 16.57 -15.70 -14.53
C ALA A 26 16.03 -14.86 -13.34
N TYR A 27 16.04 -13.52 -13.43
CA TYR A 27 15.48 -12.66 -12.38
C TYR A 27 13.94 -12.67 -12.31
N THR A 28 13.26 -13.22 -13.32
CA THR A 28 11.80 -13.10 -13.43
C THR A 28 10.98 -14.28 -12.90
N GLU A 29 11.54 -15.49 -12.72
CA GLU A 29 10.78 -16.61 -12.15
C GLU A 29 11.66 -17.59 -11.36
N TYR A 30 12.23 -17.15 -10.23
CA TYR A 30 12.40 -18.11 -9.15
C TYR A 30 11.01 -18.39 -8.59
N TYR A 31 10.45 -19.56 -8.93
CA TYR A 31 9.41 -20.19 -8.12
C TYR A 31 10.01 -20.57 -6.76
N VAL A 32 10.36 -19.56 -5.95
CA VAL A 32 10.53 -19.76 -4.52
C VAL A 32 9.15 -20.17 -4.05
N GLN A 33 9.04 -21.39 -3.52
CA GLN A 33 7.86 -21.85 -2.82
C GLN A 33 7.64 -20.90 -1.63
N LYS A 34 6.90 -19.81 -1.87
CA LYS A 34 6.57 -18.82 -0.86
C LYS A 34 5.62 -19.51 0.09
N ARG A 35 6.14 -20.01 1.22
CA ARG A 35 5.32 -20.52 2.31
C ARG A 35 4.30 -19.42 2.65
N MET A 36 3.02 -19.72 2.50
CA MET A 36 1.97 -18.70 2.63
C MET A 36 2.10 -18.01 3.99
N ARG A 37 2.27 -16.70 3.97
CA ARG A 37 2.29 -15.88 5.19
C ARG A 37 0.91 -15.91 5.85
N ARG A 38 0.90 -15.96 7.19
CA ARG A 38 -0.29 -15.93 8.06
C ARG A 38 -1.34 -14.87 7.63
N ARG A 39 -2.63 -15.15 7.85
CA ARG A 39 -3.73 -14.14 7.79
C ARG A 39 -3.57 -12.99 8.80
N THR A 40 -2.72 -13.15 9.82
CA THR A 40 -2.39 -12.14 10.84
C THR A 40 -0.96 -11.57 10.72
N LEU A 41 -0.27 -11.82 9.60
CA LEU A 41 0.94 -11.08 9.20
C LEU A 41 0.63 -9.92 8.25
N THR A 42 -0.65 -9.73 7.89
CA THR A 42 -1.11 -8.43 7.43
C THR A 42 -0.81 -7.44 8.55
N PRO A 43 0.03 -6.42 8.29
CA PRO A 43 0.24 -5.39 9.28
C PRO A 43 -1.14 -4.84 9.65
N PRO A 44 -1.41 -4.63 10.95
CA PRO A 44 -2.71 -4.18 11.37
C PRO A 44 -3.06 -2.87 10.66
N PRO A 45 -4.34 -2.58 10.42
CA PRO A 45 -4.74 -1.50 9.51
C PRO A 45 -4.26 -0.10 9.93
N TRP A 46 -3.95 0.11 11.21
CA TRP A 46 -3.37 1.34 11.73
C TRP A 46 -1.87 1.53 11.43
N VAL A 47 -1.17 0.48 10.99
CA VAL A 47 0.22 0.59 10.53
C VAL A 47 0.21 1.27 9.17
N PRO A 48 0.88 2.44 9.04
CA PRO A 48 0.92 3.15 7.77
C PRO A 48 1.44 2.25 6.65
N LYS A 49 0.67 2.18 5.56
CA LYS A 49 1.11 1.42 4.38
C LYS A 49 2.26 2.16 3.72
N LYS A 50 3.32 1.42 3.45
CA LYS A 50 4.48 1.90 2.70
C LYS A 50 4.18 2.01 1.21
N GLU A 51 3.53 0.99 0.67
CA GLU A 51 3.23 0.87 -0.75
C GLU A 51 1.79 1.30 -1.06
N GLN A 52 1.59 1.93 -2.20
CA GLN A 52 0.29 2.33 -2.72
C GLN A 52 0.01 1.55 -4.00
N LYS A 53 -1.15 0.88 -4.06
CA LYS A 53 -1.65 0.30 -5.31
C LYS A 53 -2.51 1.36 -6.01
N ILE A 54 -1.91 2.11 -6.91
CA ILE A 54 -2.63 3.01 -7.81
C ILE A 54 -2.76 2.29 -9.15
N VAL A 55 -3.99 2.08 -9.61
CA VAL A 55 -4.27 1.68 -10.98
C VAL A 55 -4.84 2.92 -11.66
N GLU A 56 -3.96 3.76 -12.20
CA GLU A 56 -4.36 4.86 -13.06
C GLU A 56 -4.45 4.33 -14.50
N PRO A 57 -5.55 4.58 -15.22
CA PRO A 57 -5.65 4.24 -16.63
C PRO A 57 -4.82 5.26 -17.44
N ILE A 58 -3.50 5.01 -17.51
CA ILE A 58 -2.58 5.79 -18.35
C ILE A 58 -2.56 5.17 -19.74
N GLU A 59 -2.67 5.99 -20.79
CA GLU A 59 -2.54 5.55 -22.17
C GLU A 59 -1.19 4.83 -22.40
N PRO A 60 -1.16 3.70 -23.13
CA PRO A 60 0.07 2.93 -23.34
C PRO A 60 1.26 3.74 -23.87
N SER A 61 1.03 4.70 -24.77
CA SER A 61 2.02 5.61 -25.35
C SER A 61 2.71 6.47 -24.27
N THR A 62 1.91 7.11 -23.42
CA THR A 62 2.37 7.95 -22.31
C THR A 62 3.15 7.14 -21.27
N ARG A 63 2.74 5.90 -21.02
CA ARG A 63 3.45 5.01 -20.08
C ARG A 63 4.86 4.66 -20.56
N LEU A 64 5.06 4.45 -21.86
CA LEU A 64 6.38 4.20 -22.44
C LEU A 64 7.30 5.42 -22.31
N LEU A 65 6.76 6.60 -22.61
CA LEU A 65 7.46 7.87 -22.46
C LEU A 65 7.91 8.11 -21.01
N LEU A 66 7.01 7.92 -20.04
CA LEU A 66 7.33 8.04 -18.60
C LEU A 66 8.43 7.07 -18.18
N HIS A 67 8.39 5.83 -18.68
CA HIS A 67 9.43 4.84 -18.39
C HIS A 67 10.79 5.25 -18.97
N GLN A 68 10.83 5.85 -20.17
CA GLN A 68 12.06 6.39 -20.75
C GLN A 68 12.61 7.55 -19.92
N PHE A 69 11.77 8.50 -19.50
CA PHE A 69 12.18 9.59 -18.61
C PHE A 69 12.75 9.09 -17.28
N MET A 70 12.09 8.13 -16.63
CA MET A 70 12.60 7.54 -15.38
C MET A 70 13.96 6.83 -15.58
N LYS A 71 14.19 6.21 -16.74
CA LYS A 71 15.47 5.56 -17.07
C LYS A 71 16.58 6.58 -17.32
N LEU A 72 16.26 7.68 -18.00
CA LEU A 72 17.21 8.78 -18.22
C LEU A 72 17.55 9.49 -16.91
N GLU A 73 16.57 9.75 -16.04
CA GLU A 73 16.80 10.35 -14.72
C GLU A 73 17.76 9.51 -13.86
N LYS A 74 17.61 8.18 -13.87
CA LYS A 74 18.54 7.26 -13.18
C LYS A 74 19.96 7.33 -13.75
N LYS A 75 20.15 7.59 -15.05
CA LYS A 75 21.47 7.66 -15.69
C LYS A 75 22.22 8.95 -15.39
N VAL A 76 21.51 10.06 -15.25
CA VAL A 76 22.15 11.37 -15.06
C VAL A 76 22.70 11.53 -13.62
N ASN A 77 22.41 10.61 -12.69
CA ASN A 77 22.74 10.73 -11.25
C ASN A 77 22.25 12.04 -10.59
N ALA A 78 21.54 12.90 -11.33
CA ALA A 78 20.94 14.12 -10.88
C ALA A 78 19.42 13.91 -10.82
N PRO A 79 18.75 14.28 -9.72
CA PRO A 79 17.31 14.34 -9.68
C PRO A 79 16.85 15.50 -10.56
N ILE A 80 16.69 15.26 -11.87
CA ILE A 80 16.16 16.24 -12.84
C ILE A 80 14.71 16.63 -12.45
N ILE A 81 14.01 15.80 -11.67
CA ILE A 81 12.68 16.13 -11.16
C ILE A 81 12.78 16.48 -9.68
N ARG A 82 12.65 17.79 -9.35
CA ARG A 82 11.79 18.33 -8.26
C ARG A 82 12.14 19.76 -7.83
N ALA A 83 12.24 20.72 -8.73
CA ALA A 83 11.78 22.06 -8.38
C ALA A 83 10.32 22.17 -8.85
N ASN A 84 9.38 21.65 -8.07
CA ASN A 84 8.11 22.35 -8.01
C ASN A 84 8.33 23.46 -6.97
N PRO A 85 8.61 24.72 -7.38
CA PRO A 85 8.84 25.81 -6.44
C PRO A 85 7.65 26.06 -5.50
N TYR A 86 6.48 25.50 -5.83
CA TYR A 86 5.26 25.58 -5.03
C TYR A 86 5.06 24.43 -4.04
N MET A 87 5.92 23.40 -4.03
CA MET A 87 5.91 22.42 -2.94
C MET A 87 6.71 22.97 -1.76
N SER A 88 6.03 23.33 -0.68
CA SER A 88 6.65 23.67 0.60
C SER A 88 7.36 22.42 1.18
N ILE A 89 8.64 22.26 0.84
CA ILE A 89 9.49 21.23 1.43
C ILE A 89 9.65 21.62 2.90
N LYS A 90 9.01 20.85 3.80
CA LYS A 90 9.25 21.00 5.24
C LYS A 90 10.76 20.85 5.48
N PRO A 91 11.41 21.75 6.25
CA PRO A 91 12.84 21.65 6.52
C PRO A 91 13.19 20.31 7.18
N PRO A 92 14.46 19.85 7.09
CA PRO A 92 14.92 18.70 7.85
C PRO A 92 14.63 18.91 9.34
N LEU A 93 14.29 17.81 10.04
CA LEU A 93 13.82 17.87 11.44
C LEU A 93 14.87 18.43 12.41
N CYS A 94 16.15 18.37 12.05
CA CYS A 94 17.28 18.71 12.89
C CYS A 94 18.36 19.37 12.03
N LYS A 95 19.10 20.32 12.60
CA LYS A 95 20.36 20.79 12.01
C LYS A 95 21.41 19.69 12.19
N ILE A 96 22.07 19.31 11.11
CA ILE A 96 23.21 18.39 11.15
C ILE A 96 24.42 19.21 11.58
N PRO A 97 25.33 18.69 12.43
CA PRO A 97 26.59 19.37 12.75
C PRO A 97 27.31 19.80 11.45
N GLU A 98 27.66 21.09 11.35
CA GLU A 98 28.08 21.72 10.08
C GLU A 98 29.45 21.23 9.58
N GLU A 99 30.26 20.61 10.43
CA GLU A 99 31.54 19.99 10.06
C GLU A 99 31.76 18.72 10.89
N THR A 100 31.53 17.54 10.31
CA THR A 100 32.18 16.32 10.80
C THR A 100 33.63 16.36 10.37
N SER A 101 34.47 17.08 11.11
CA SER A 101 35.89 16.76 11.16
C SER A 101 35.98 15.28 11.53
N SER A 102 36.80 14.52 10.80
CA SER A 102 36.98 13.08 11.03
C SER A 102 37.48 12.88 12.46
N SER A 103 36.54 12.64 13.38
CA SER A 103 36.86 12.41 14.78
C SER A 103 37.61 11.09 14.88
N GLU A 104 38.66 11.03 15.67
CA GLU A 104 39.38 9.78 15.88
C GLU A 104 38.47 8.76 16.57
N TRP A 105 38.61 7.49 16.20
CA TRP A 105 37.82 6.42 16.79
C TRP A 105 38.19 6.25 18.27
N THR A 106 37.18 6.22 19.14
CA THR A 106 37.36 5.84 20.55
C THR A 106 36.73 4.47 20.83
N PRO A 107 37.21 3.70 21.83
CA PRO A 107 36.62 2.40 22.19
C PRO A 107 35.14 2.46 22.60
N GLY A 108 34.64 3.63 23.00
CA GLY A 108 33.23 3.87 23.34
C GLY A 108 32.34 4.23 22.14
N SER A 109 32.96 4.59 21.01
CA SER A 109 32.29 5.01 19.78
C SER A 109 31.52 3.86 19.15
N ASN A 110 30.35 4.15 18.60
CA ASN A 110 29.53 3.18 17.89
C ASN A 110 29.11 3.76 16.55
N ARG A 111 29.72 3.26 15.47
CA ARG A 111 29.45 3.70 14.11
C ARG A 111 28.19 3.10 13.50
N VAL A 112 27.83 3.62 12.33
CA VAL A 112 26.64 3.20 11.58
C VAL A 112 26.78 1.76 11.07
N GLY A 113 25.66 1.05 10.93
CA GLY A 113 25.61 -0.25 10.26
C GLY A 113 25.12 -0.15 8.81
N MET A 114 24.99 -1.30 8.15
CA MET A 114 24.52 -1.39 6.77
C MET A 114 23.41 -2.43 6.62
N LEU A 115 22.63 -2.29 5.54
CA LEU A 115 21.65 -3.29 5.12
C LEU A 115 22.27 -4.21 4.07
N ALA A 116 22.09 -5.51 4.25
CA ALA A 116 22.63 -6.52 3.36
C ALA A 116 21.55 -7.50 2.92
N ARG A 117 21.65 -8.05 1.71
CA ARG A 117 20.78 -9.11 1.20
C ARG A 117 21.49 -10.45 1.31
N LYS A 118 20.84 -11.45 1.89
CA LYS A 118 21.36 -12.82 1.94
C LYS A 118 21.32 -13.46 0.55
N ILE A 119 22.47 -13.78 -0.05
CA ILE A 119 22.52 -14.47 -1.35
C ILE A 119 22.41 -15.98 -1.18
N GLY A 120 23.10 -16.54 -0.19
CA GLY A 120 23.17 -17.98 -0.02
C GLY A 120 24.28 -18.42 0.91
N VAL A 121 24.52 -19.73 0.94
CA VAL A 121 25.59 -20.36 1.72
C VAL A 121 26.51 -21.10 0.75
N PHE A 122 27.81 -20.90 0.89
CA PHE A 122 28.85 -21.46 0.04
C PHE A 122 29.95 -22.10 0.90
N PRO A 123 30.45 -23.30 0.55
CA PRO A 123 31.56 -23.91 1.27
C PRO A 123 32.89 -23.20 0.95
N GLN A 124 33.73 -23.03 1.95
CA GLN A 124 35.09 -22.50 1.83
C GLN A 124 36.05 -23.42 2.60
N TRP A 125 37.33 -23.34 2.27
CA TRP A 125 38.38 -24.15 2.89
C TRP A 125 39.41 -23.24 3.56
N ALA A 126 39.90 -23.66 4.72
CA ALA A 126 41.07 -23.05 5.34
C ALA A 126 42.36 -23.56 4.66
N VAL A 127 43.47 -22.87 4.88
CA VAL A 127 44.81 -23.33 4.47
C VAL A 127 45.14 -24.69 5.12
N ASP A 128 44.61 -24.96 6.32
CA ASP A 128 44.74 -26.25 7.03
C ASP A 128 43.90 -27.39 6.40
N GLY A 129 43.16 -27.13 5.32
CA GLY A 129 42.25 -28.09 4.70
C GLY A 129 40.89 -28.24 5.39
N THR A 130 40.64 -27.51 6.48
CA THR A 130 39.33 -27.57 7.16
C THR A 130 38.24 -26.90 6.33
N ARG A 131 37.15 -27.64 6.08
CA ARG A 131 35.99 -27.11 5.34
C ARG A 131 34.99 -26.45 6.29
N PHE A 132 34.59 -25.23 5.99
CA PHE A 132 33.53 -24.51 6.70
C PHE A 132 32.51 -23.91 5.74
N LEU A 133 31.36 -23.50 6.29
CA LEU A 133 30.26 -22.91 5.52
C LEU A 133 30.24 -21.39 5.72
N CYS A 134 30.25 -20.65 4.62
CA CYS A 134 30.14 -19.20 4.60
C CYS A 134 28.78 -18.77 4.10
N THR A 135 28.19 -17.75 4.73
CA THR A 135 27.05 -17.04 4.14
C THR A 135 27.56 -15.87 3.30
N LEU A 136 27.06 -15.75 2.07
CA LEU A 136 27.29 -14.59 1.20
C LEU A 136 26.23 -13.53 1.44
N LEU A 137 26.67 -12.32 1.69
CA LEU A 137 25.84 -11.13 1.83
C LEU A 137 26.19 -10.10 0.77
N GLU A 138 25.20 -9.67 0.01
CA GLU A 138 25.31 -8.56 -0.93
C GLU A 138 24.93 -7.26 -0.25
N PHE A 139 25.70 -6.21 -0.49
CA PHE A 139 25.42 -4.86 -0.03
C PHE A 139 24.89 -4.05 -1.23
N PRO A 140 23.55 -4.03 -1.44
CA PRO A 140 22.99 -3.15 -2.45
C PRO A 140 23.27 -1.69 -2.09
N LYS A 141 23.10 -0.78 -3.04
CA LYS A 141 23.35 0.67 -2.86
C LYS A 141 22.73 1.23 -1.57
N ASN A 142 23.55 1.31 -0.52
CA ASN A 142 23.20 1.78 0.80
C ASN A 142 23.43 3.29 0.89
N LEU A 143 22.40 4.03 1.25
CA LEU A 143 22.44 5.49 1.35
C LEU A 143 21.97 5.93 2.73
N VAL A 144 22.72 6.84 3.37
CA VAL A 144 22.27 7.50 4.60
C VAL A 144 21.16 8.49 4.24
N ILE A 145 19.96 8.30 4.78
CA ILE A 145 18.78 9.12 4.43
C ILE A 145 18.54 10.22 5.45
N SER A 146 18.69 9.93 6.74
CA SER A 146 18.46 10.91 7.78
C SER A 146 19.28 10.61 9.03
N ALA A 147 19.74 11.67 9.68
CA ALA A 147 20.30 11.65 11.02
C ALA A 147 19.36 12.47 11.91
N VAL A 148 19.01 11.92 13.08
CA VAL A 148 18.13 12.58 14.05
C VAL A 148 18.82 12.55 15.40
N ASP A 149 18.87 13.71 16.05
CA ASP A 149 19.48 13.89 17.36
C ASP A 149 18.71 13.14 18.47
N PRO A 150 19.35 12.82 19.60
CA PRO A 150 18.74 12.07 20.68
C PRO A 150 17.48 12.75 21.26
N GLU A 151 17.48 14.08 21.37
CA GLU A 151 16.39 14.84 21.98
C GLU A 151 15.14 14.84 21.08
N THR A 152 15.32 15.15 19.80
CA THR A 152 14.25 15.06 18.80
C THR A 152 13.76 13.62 18.68
N TYR A 153 14.67 12.63 18.67
CA TYR A 153 14.27 11.22 18.62
C TYR A 153 13.39 10.83 19.81
N TYR A 154 13.74 11.31 21.01
CA TYR A 154 12.96 11.13 22.23
C TYR A 154 11.55 11.72 22.12
N ARG A 155 11.41 12.93 21.57
CA ARG A 155 10.13 13.64 21.42
C ARG A 155 9.20 12.99 20.39
N ILE A 156 9.72 12.62 19.22
CA ILE A 156 8.89 12.21 18.06
C ILE A 156 8.43 10.74 18.09
N SER A 157 9.00 9.89 18.95
CA SER A 157 8.71 8.46 18.89
C SER A 157 8.66 7.76 20.25
N MET A 158 7.68 6.88 20.43
CA MET A 158 7.58 6.03 21.64
C MET A 158 8.81 5.13 21.82
N VAL A 159 9.45 4.71 20.72
CA VAL A 159 10.70 3.95 20.75
C VAL A 159 11.86 4.83 21.20
N GLY A 160 11.93 6.07 20.72
CA GLY A 160 12.94 7.06 21.12
C GLY A 160 12.88 7.35 22.61
N ARG A 161 11.68 7.44 23.21
CA ARG A 161 11.54 7.57 24.68
C ARG A 161 12.29 6.50 25.47
N ARG A 162 12.43 5.29 24.92
CA ARG A 162 13.14 4.17 25.56
C ARG A 162 14.59 4.02 25.10
N LYS A 163 14.91 4.42 23.87
CA LYS A 163 16.19 4.11 23.20
C LYS A 163 17.13 5.30 23.04
N ALA A 164 16.64 6.53 23.04
CA ALA A 164 17.46 7.73 22.82
C ALA A 164 18.46 7.93 23.97
N TYR A 165 18.00 7.82 25.21
CA TYR A 165 18.81 7.87 26.44
C TYR A 165 18.81 6.48 27.10
N GLY A 166 19.42 5.52 26.40
CA GLY A 166 19.52 4.15 26.88
C GLY A 166 20.61 3.96 27.93
N ARG A 167 20.88 2.69 28.28
CA ARG A 167 21.99 2.31 29.17
C ARG A 167 23.35 2.88 28.74
N TYR A 168 23.55 3.05 27.43
CA TYR A 168 24.82 3.45 26.82
C TYR A 168 24.89 4.96 26.50
N GLY A 169 24.11 5.78 27.22
CA GLY A 169 24.06 7.23 27.05
C GLY A 169 23.20 7.69 25.86
N PRO A 170 23.30 8.97 25.49
CA PRO A 170 22.57 9.55 24.36
C PRO A 170 23.05 8.96 23.04
N ARG A 171 22.12 8.55 22.18
CA ARG A 171 22.42 7.98 20.86
C ARG A 171 21.63 8.65 19.75
N TRP A 172 22.34 9.04 18.70
CA TRP A 172 21.77 9.52 17.45
C TRP A 172 21.09 8.38 16.70
N ARG A 173 20.02 8.69 15.98
CA ARG A 173 19.34 7.73 15.10
C ARG A 173 19.70 8.03 13.65
N VAL A 174 20.57 7.21 13.08
CA VAL A 174 20.95 7.27 11.66
C VAL A 174 20.12 6.26 10.88
N THR A 175 19.37 6.72 9.88
CA THR A 175 18.53 5.88 9.02
C THR A 175 19.22 5.64 7.69
N VAL A 176 19.46 4.36 7.38
CA VAL A 176 20.08 3.90 6.14
C VAL A 176 19.02 3.21 5.28
N GLY A 177 19.04 3.48 3.98
CA GLY A 177 18.17 2.85 3.02
C GLY A 177 18.91 2.04 1.97
N ALA A 178 18.36 0.87 1.65
CA ALA A 178 18.88 -0.06 0.68
C ALA A 178 17.86 -0.38 -0.43
N VAL A 179 18.40 -0.70 -1.60
CA VAL A 179 17.69 -1.08 -2.83
C VAL A 179 16.81 0.05 -3.38
N ASP A 180 17.09 0.50 -4.59
CA ASP A 180 16.26 1.52 -5.24
C ASP A 180 14.87 0.98 -5.58
N GLY A 181 13.85 1.79 -5.32
CA GLY A 181 12.45 1.49 -5.56
C GLY A 181 11.80 2.49 -6.50
N ASP A 182 10.82 2.04 -7.28
CA ASP A 182 10.07 2.92 -8.17
C ASP A 182 9.15 3.84 -7.34
N PRO A 183 9.25 5.17 -7.46
CA PRO A 183 8.47 6.10 -6.64
C PRO A 183 6.94 5.89 -6.75
N THR A 184 6.46 5.45 -7.91
CA THR A 184 5.02 5.22 -8.19
C THR A 184 4.39 4.16 -7.29
N LYS A 185 5.19 3.22 -6.79
CA LYS A 185 4.71 2.13 -5.92
C LYS A 185 4.56 2.55 -4.46
N PHE A 186 5.04 3.73 -4.08
CA PHE A 186 5.11 4.19 -2.69
C PHE A 186 4.13 5.34 -2.40
N THR A 187 3.63 5.37 -1.16
CA THR A 187 2.75 6.44 -0.70
C THR A 187 3.45 7.79 -0.69
N ALA A 188 2.68 8.88 -0.86
CA ALA A 188 3.22 10.25 -0.84
C ALA A 188 3.98 10.56 0.47
N GLN A 189 3.47 10.08 1.61
CA GLN A 189 4.13 10.24 2.92
C GLN A 189 5.51 9.58 2.96
N TYR A 190 5.63 8.37 2.39
CA TYR A 190 6.90 7.67 2.32
C TYR A 190 7.89 8.40 1.41
N ARG A 191 7.42 8.85 0.24
CA ARG A 191 8.22 9.64 -0.72
C ARG A 191 8.74 10.95 -0.14
N ALA A 192 7.89 11.67 0.61
CA ALA A 192 8.23 12.93 1.26
C ALA A 192 9.42 12.80 2.25
N THR A 193 9.70 11.60 2.78
CA THR A 193 10.87 11.38 3.65
C THR A 193 12.18 11.57 2.88
N PHE A 194 12.25 11.09 1.64
CA PHE A 194 13.46 11.21 0.81
C PHE A 194 13.62 12.61 0.22
N GLU A 195 12.50 13.28 -0.07
CA GLU A 195 12.46 14.66 -0.54
C GLU A 195 13.00 15.64 0.51
N ARG A 196 12.55 15.49 1.76
CA ARG A 196 12.93 16.38 2.89
C ARG A 196 14.43 16.42 3.16
N HIS A 197 15.12 15.29 3.01
CA HIS A 197 16.49 15.15 3.47
C HIS A 197 17.56 15.34 2.38
N GLY A 198 17.15 15.65 1.14
CA GLY A 198 18.10 15.91 0.04
C GLY A 198 17.65 15.41 -1.33
N ARG A 199 16.35 15.19 -1.57
CA ARG A 199 15.78 14.68 -2.83
C ARG A 199 16.44 13.37 -3.30
N PHE A 200 16.68 12.46 -2.35
CA PHE A 200 17.31 11.18 -2.62
C PHE A 200 16.38 10.21 -3.37
N PRO A 201 16.93 9.22 -4.11
CA PRO A 201 16.14 8.15 -4.70
C PRO A 201 15.40 7.35 -3.61
N VAL A 202 14.16 6.96 -3.91
CA VAL A 202 13.32 6.21 -2.98
C VAL A 202 13.89 4.82 -2.77
N LYS A 203 14.08 4.42 -1.50
CA LYS A 203 14.62 3.10 -1.13
C LYS A 203 13.53 2.12 -0.70
N LYS A 204 13.67 0.83 -1.04
CA LYS A 204 12.71 -0.24 -0.68
C LYS A 204 12.84 -0.72 0.75
N HIS A 205 14.03 -0.67 1.34
CA HIS A 205 14.27 -1.12 2.72
C HIS A 205 14.91 0.01 3.51
N LEU A 206 14.41 0.25 4.72
CA LEU A 206 14.95 1.24 5.65
C LEU A 206 15.26 0.54 6.97
N ALA A 207 16.40 0.88 7.56
CA ALA A 207 16.74 0.51 8.92
C ALA A 207 17.39 1.70 9.61
N SER A 208 17.21 1.76 10.93
CA SER A 208 17.85 2.78 11.74
C SER A 208 18.87 2.15 12.67
N PHE A 209 20.05 2.75 12.74
CA PHE A 209 21.14 2.40 13.63
C PHE A 209 21.28 3.48 14.70
N LEU A 210 21.62 3.05 15.91
CA LEU A 210 21.90 3.95 17.03
C LEU A 210 23.39 4.22 17.05
N VAL A 211 23.77 5.47 16.91
CA VAL A 211 25.14 5.90 16.63
C VAL A 211 25.57 6.91 17.71
N THR A 212 26.84 6.93 18.07
CA THR A 212 27.39 7.98 18.94
C THR A 212 27.55 9.29 18.17
N GLU A 213 27.67 10.42 18.86
CA GLU A 213 27.67 11.74 18.22
C GLU A 213 28.87 11.96 17.27
N ASP A 214 30.04 11.48 17.66
CA ASP A 214 31.29 11.44 16.89
C ASP A 214 31.21 10.60 15.60
N ALA A 215 30.26 9.66 15.53
CA ALA A 215 30.14 8.72 14.43
C ALA A 215 28.97 9.05 13.46
N VAL A 216 28.36 10.23 13.59
CA VAL A 216 27.23 10.66 12.76
C VAL A 216 27.68 10.90 11.33
N VAL A 217 27.05 10.22 10.38
CA VAL A 217 27.33 10.38 8.94
C VAL A 217 26.31 11.33 8.31
N LYS A 218 26.78 12.21 7.41
CA LYS A 218 25.94 13.16 6.67
C LYS A 218 24.88 12.41 5.82
N PRO A 219 23.61 12.84 5.83
CA PRO A 219 22.61 12.35 4.89
C PRO A 219 23.03 12.59 3.44
N GLY A 220 22.87 11.58 2.60
CA GLY A 220 23.32 11.57 1.21
C GLY A 220 24.65 10.83 0.99
N THR A 221 25.38 10.48 2.05
CA THR A 221 26.60 9.67 1.92
C THR A 221 26.25 8.22 1.57
N GLU A 222 26.93 7.69 0.55
CA GLU A 222 26.84 6.28 0.15
C GLU A 222 27.77 5.43 1.02
N LEU A 223 27.30 4.25 1.42
CA LEU A 223 28.07 3.31 2.26
C LEU A 223 28.53 2.12 1.41
N HIS A 224 29.84 1.89 1.40
CA HIS A 224 30.50 0.77 0.71
C HIS A 224 30.73 -0.43 1.63
N VAL A 225 30.84 -1.63 1.05
CA VAL A 225 31.12 -2.89 1.78
C VAL A 225 32.41 -2.83 2.60
N CYS A 226 33.43 -2.10 2.12
CA CYS A 226 34.70 -1.88 2.80
C CYS A 226 34.56 -1.07 4.09
N HIS A 227 33.37 -0.58 4.44
CA HIS A 227 33.06 -0.14 5.80
C HIS A 227 33.43 -1.22 6.84
N PHE A 228 33.33 -2.49 6.49
CA PHE A 228 33.81 -3.61 7.29
C PHE A 228 35.19 -4.07 6.84
N LYS A 229 36.03 -4.50 7.80
CA LYS A 229 37.35 -5.07 7.54
C LYS A 229 37.32 -6.59 7.62
N VAL A 230 38.20 -7.25 6.87
CA VAL A 230 38.41 -8.71 7.01
C VAL A 230 39.01 -9.01 8.39
N GLY A 231 38.58 -10.11 9.01
CA GLY A 231 38.94 -10.49 10.38
C GLY A 231 38.08 -9.84 11.47
N GLN A 232 37.29 -8.81 11.16
CA GLN A 232 36.38 -8.22 12.14
C GLN A 232 35.19 -9.14 12.44
N TYR A 233 34.60 -8.97 13.62
CA TYR A 233 33.34 -9.63 13.99
C TYR A 233 32.15 -8.69 13.85
N ILE A 234 31.05 -9.23 13.34
CA ILE A 234 29.79 -8.52 13.12
C ILE A 234 28.60 -9.18 13.84
N THR A 235 27.53 -8.42 13.96
CA THR A 235 26.21 -8.90 14.37
C THR A 235 25.24 -8.82 13.19
N ALA A 236 24.70 -9.96 12.77
CA ALA A 236 23.64 -10.02 11.77
C ALA A 236 22.27 -10.09 12.44
N THR A 237 21.37 -9.16 12.12
CA THR A 237 20.01 -9.12 12.64
C THR A 237 19.01 -9.22 11.50
N GLY A 238 18.05 -10.14 11.62
CA GLY A 238 17.05 -10.36 10.58
C GLY A 238 15.83 -11.09 11.12
N HIS A 239 14.82 -11.25 10.27
CA HIS A 239 13.74 -12.16 10.56
C HIS A 239 14.21 -13.60 10.40
N THR A 240 13.78 -14.49 11.29
CA THR A 240 13.97 -15.93 11.12
C THR A 240 13.00 -16.49 10.08
N ILE A 241 13.39 -17.60 9.45
CA ILE A 241 12.55 -18.40 8.55
C ILE A 241 11.17 -18.63 9.17
N ASP A 242 10.11 -18.43 8.38
CA ASP A 242 8.73 -18.67 8.81
C ASP A 242 8.40 -20.17 8.70
N TRP A 243 8.11 -20.79 9.84
CA TRP A 243 7.70 -22.21 9.91
C TRP A 243 6.18 -22.35 10.11
N GLY A 244 5.42 -21.27 10.24
CA GLY A 244 3.98 -21.32 10.50
C GLY A 244 3.63 -21.91 11.87
N PHE A 245 2.46 -22.54 11.99
CA PHE A 245 2.01 -23.16 13.24
C PHE A 245 2.73 -24.49 13.47
N GLN A 246 3.50 -24.58 14.55
CA GLN A 246 4.32 -25.74 14.89
C GLN A 246 3.89 -26.38 16.20
N GLY A 247 3.95 -27.72 16.22
CA GLY A 247 3.69 -28.53 17.42
C GLY A 247 4.78 -28.37 18.48
N GLY A 248 4.51 -28.80 19.72
CA GLY A 248 5.45 -28.64 20.84
C GLY A 248 6.79 -29.36 20.64
N MET A 249 6.80 -30.47 19.90
CA MET A 249 8.05 -31.20 19.58
C MET A 249 8.98 -30.37 18.69
N HIS A 250 8.48 -29.80 17.60
CA HIS A 250 9.32 -29.03 16.67
C HIS A 250 9.65 -27.64 17.23
N ARG A 251 8.69 -26.96 17.86
CA ARG A 251 8.86 -25.61 18.39
C ARG A 251 9.76 -25.52 19.62
N TRP A 252 9.67 -26.51 20.53
CA TRP A 252 10.33 -26.47 21.83
C TRP A 252 11.27 -27.66 22.10
N GLY A 253 11.40 -28.59 21.16
CA GLY A 253 12.21 -29.79 21.34
C GLY A 253 11.61 -30.79 22.35
N PHE A 254 10.28 -30.81 22.54
CA PHE A 254 9.66 -31.80 23.43
C PHE A 254 9.86 -33.23 22.90
N LYS A 255 10.10 -34.17 23.83
CA LYS A 255 10.38 -35.58 23.49
C LYS A 255 9.16 -36.33 22.93
N GLY A 256 7.94 -35.89 23.25
CA GLY A 256 6.71 -36.63 22.92
C GLY A 256 6.50 -37.85 23.82
N MET A 257 5.59 -38.73 23.43
CA MET A 257 5.33 -40.02 24.10
C MET A 257 5.87 -41.18 23.25
N PRO A 258 6.07 -42.38 23.84
CA PRO A 258 6.51 -43.56 23.10
C PRO A 258 5.65 -43.87 21.86
N ALA A 259 6.28 -44.37 20.80
CA ALA A 259 5.59 -44.74 19.57
C ALA A 259 4.65 -45.95 19.77
N ARG A 260 5.09 -46.93 20.57
CA ARG A 260 4.30 -48.12 20.93
C ARG A 260 3.60 -47.91 22.27
N ARG A 261 2.50 -48.65 22.51
CA ARG A 261 1.73 -48.65 23.78
C ARG A 261 1.17 -47.28 24.21
N THR A 262 0.94 -46.37 23.26
CA THR A 262 0.32 -45.05 23.51
C THR A 262 -0.83 -44.85 22.55
N THR A 263 -1.99 -44.37 23.02
CA THR A 263 -3.17 -44.10 22.20
C THR A 263 -3.29 -42.61 21.87
N LYS A 264 -3.21 -42.26 20.58
CA LYS A 264 -3.46 -40.89 20.02
C LYS A 264 -2.70 -39.73 20.71
N SER A 265 -1.58 -40.02 21.38
CA SER A 265 -0.87 -39.05 22.23
C SER A 265 0.63 -38.91 21.91
N HIS A 266 1.12 -39.56 20.86
CA HIS A 266 2.54 -39.60 20.49
C HIS A 266 3.22 -38.22 20.42
N ARG A 267 2.51 -37.19 19.92
CA ARG A 267 3.05 -35.84 19.70
C ARG A 267 2.42 -34.76 20.61
N ARG A 268 1.68 -35.17 21.63
CA ARG A 268 1.07 -34.23 22.59
C ARG A 268 2.13 -33.64 23.52
N ILE A 269 1.84 -32.48 24.10
CA ILE A 269 2.74 -31.77 25.02
C ILE A 269 2.78 -32.36 26.43
N GLY A 270 1.87 -33.28 26.76
CA GLY A 270 1.72 -33.82 28.11
C GLY A 270 1.09 -32.82 29.08
N ALA A 271 1.42 -32.95 30.37
CA ALA A 271 0.88 -32.10 31.42
C ALA A 271 1.35 -30.63 31.31
N VAL A 272 0.39 -29.70 31.41
CA VAL A 272 0.64 -28.27 31.18
C VAL A 272 0.77 -27.48 32.49
N GLY A 273 0.17 -27.96 33.58
CA GLY A 273 0.18 -27.31 34.89
C GLY A 273 0.04 -28.32 36.03
N SER A 274 0.08 -27.81 37.25
CA SER A 274 -0.19 -28.56 38.49
C SER A 274 -1.56 -28.18 39.04
N LYS A 275 -2.21 -29.11 39.76
CA LYS A 275 -3.55 -28.92 40.34
C LYS A 275 -3.64 -27.72 41.30
N GLY A 276 -2.58 -27.45 42.07
CA GLY A 276 -2.57 -26.39 43.09
C GLY A 276 -2.60 -24.96 42.55
N ASP A 277 -2.08 -24.71 41.35
CA ASP A 277 -2.07 -23.36 40.76
C ASP A 277 -3.43 -22.98 40.13
N ALA A 278 -4.30 -23.96 39.82
CA ALA A 278 -5.58 -23.82 39.12
C ALA A 278 -5.59 -23.00 37.81
N ARG A 279 -4.41 -22.60 37.31
CA ARG A 279 -4.22 -21.85 36.06
C ARG A 279 -2.91 -22.23 35.39
N ILE A 280 -2.79 -21.88 34.12
CA ILE A 280 -1.54 -22.03 33.37
C ILE A 280 -0.70 -20.77 33.56
N ARG A 281 0.54 -20.93 34.03
CA ARG A 281 1.46 -19.80 34.23
C ARG A 281 1.79 -19.11 32.89
N PRO A 282 1.82 -17.77 32.83
CA PRO A 282 2.26 -17.03 31.64
C PRO A 282 3.66 -17.48 31.20
N GLY A 283 3.89 -17.51 29.88
CA GLY A 283 5.16 -17.98 29.30
C GLY A 283 5.32 -19.50 29.24
N LYS A 284 4.30 -20.28 29.61
CA LYS A 284 4.30 -21.74 29.41
C LYS A 284 4.52 -22.09 27.92
N ARG A 285 5.49 -22.96 27.66
CA ARG A 285 5.81 -23.46 26.31
C ARG A 285 4.65 -24.30 25.76
N MET A 286 4.06 -23.83 24.65
CA MET A 286 2.90 -24.43 23.98
C MET A 286 3.08 -24.46 22.45
N PRO A 287 2.38 -25.35 21.72
CA PRO A 287 2.35 -25.29 20.27
C PRO A 287 1.84 -23.93 19.79
N GLY A 288 2.29 -23.49 18.62
CA GLY A 288 1.96 -22.17 18.11
C GLY A 288 2.87 -21.75 16.96
N HIS A 289 2.73 -20.50 16.55
CA HIS A 289 3.55 -19.93 15.49
C HIS A 289 5.04 -19.97 15.85
N MET A 290 5.87 -20.40 14.91
CA MET A 290 7.32 -20.42 15.03
C MET A 290 7.93 -19.75 13.80
N GLY A 291 8.88 -18.84 14.02
CA GLY A 291 9.54 -18.12 12.93
C GLY A 291 8.98 -16.71 12.69
N TYR A 292 9.52 -16.04 11.69
CA TYR A 292 9.26 -14.63 11.37
C TYR A 292 9.53 -13.63 12.52
N GLU A 293 10.34 -14.03 13.50
CA GLU A 293 10.76 -13.18 14.62
C GLU A 293 12.11 -12.52 14.34
N TRP A 294 12.32 -11.31 14.83
CA TRP A 294 13.63 -10.66 14.81
C TRP A 294 14.61 -11.41 15.71
N ARG A 295 15.73 -11.87 15.14
CA ARG A 295 16.84 -12.46 15.88
C ARG A 295 18.16 -11.85 15.44
N SER A 296 19.05 -11.66 16.39
CA SER A 296 20.41 -11.18 16.18
C SER A 296 21.39 -12.30 16.50
N ILE A 297 22.27 -12.62 15.56
CA ILE A 297 23.38 -13.55 15.74
C ILE A 297 24.67 -12.73 15.77
N PRO A 298 25.30 -12.57 16.96
CA PRO A 298 26.57 -11.87 17.10
C PRO A 298 27.78 -12.78 16.88
N GLY A 299 28.96 -12.16 16.75
CA GLY A 299 30.23 -12.88 16.76
C GLY A 299 30.50 -13.66 15.47
N LEU A 300 29.92 -13.22 14.35
CA LEU A 300 30.19 -13.77 13.04
C LEU A 300 31.41 -13.08 12.44
N GLU A 301 32.40 -13.85 11.98
CA GLU A 301 33.67 -13.31 11.46
C GLU A 301 33.57 -13.01 9.96
N VAL A 302 34.15 -11.89 9.54
CA VAL A 302 34.28 -11.51 8.13
C VAL A 302 35.52 -12.16 7.52
N LEU A 303 35.34 -12.95 6.47
CA LEU A 303 36.39 -13.79 5.90
C LEU A 303 36.91 -13.31 4.55
N ARG A 304 36.02 -12.75 3.73
CA ARG A 304 36.35 -12.30 2.38
C ARG A 304 35.43 -11.16 1.99
N ILE A 305 35.96 -10.15 1.33
CA ILE A 305 35.21 -8.99 0.84
C ILE A 305 35.57 -8.77 -0.63
N ASN A 306 34.54 -8.77 -1.48
CA ASN A 306 34.65 -8.34 -2.86
C ASN A 306 34.08 -6.91 -2.98
N PRO A 307 34.94 -5.87 -3.13
CA PRO A 307 34.51 -4.48 -3.27
C PRO A 307 33.79 -4.20 -4.59
N GLU A 308 34.20 -4.80 -5.71
CA GLU A 308 33.57 -4.55 -7.02
C GLU A 308 32.10 -4.96 -7.06
N LYS A 309 31.81 -6.16 -6.55
CA LYS A 309 30.46 -6.74 -6.49
C LYS A 309 29.70 -6.32 -5.23
N GLN A 310 30.36 -5.62 -4.30
CA GLN A 310 29.82 -5.27 -2.98
C GLN A 310 29.31 -6.49 -2.21
N VAL A 311 30.08 -7.59 -2.19
CA VAL A 311 29.72 -8.85 -1.52
C VAL A 311 30.68 -9.15 -0.37
N MET A 312 30.15 -9.56 0.77
CA MET A 312 30.91 -10.01 1.94
C MET A 312 30.59 -11.47 2.28
N TYR A 313 31.63 -12.23 2.61
CA TYR A 313 31.55 -13.61 3.05
C TYR A 313 31.77 -13.67 4.56
N ILE A 314 30.83 -14.31 5.24
CA ILE A 314 30.82 -14.40 6.69
C ILE A 314 30.88 -15.86 7.11
N ASN A 315 31.67 -16.15 8.14
CA ASN A 315 31.72 -17.47 8.76
C ASN A 315 30.42 -17.78 9.52
N GLY A 316 29.74 -18.86 9.14
CA GLY A 316 28.53 -19.34 9.80
C GLY A 316 27.23 -18.91 9.12
N SER A 317 26.13 -19.11 9.84
CA SER A 317 24.77 -18.92 9.32
C SER A 317 24.12 -17.64 9.85
N VAL A 318 23.41 -16.95 8.97
CA VAL A 318 22.59 -15.77 9.31
C VAL A 318 21.09 -16.13 9.33
N PRO A 319 20.25 -15.41 10.12
CA PRO A 319 18.81 -15.63 10.12
C PRO A 319 18.19 -15.34 8.75
N GLY A 320 16.99 -15.88 8.51
CA GLY A 320 16.19 -15.57 7.33
C GLY A 320 16.41 -16.50 6.14
N GLU A 321 15.49 -16.41 5.19
CA GLU A 321 15.59 -17.12 3.91
C GLU A 321 16.54 -16.38 2.95
N THR A 322 16.96 -17.06 1.88
CA THR A 322 17.72 -16.43 0.80
C THR A 322 16.90 -15.30 0.17
N GLY A 323 17.54 -14.15 -0.06
CA GLY A 323 16.94 -12.92 -0.60
C GLY A 323 16.42 -11.96 0.46
N GLU A 324 16.36 -12.36 1.73
CA GLU A 324 15.91 -11.49 2.81
C GLU A 324 16.95 -10.43 3.19
N MET A 325 16.47 -9.25 3.61
CA MET A 325 17.31 -8.15 4.05
C MET A 325 17.67 -8.30 5.53
N LEU A 326 18.95 -8.12 5.82
CA LEU A 326 19.57 -8.21 7.13
C LEU A 326 20.16 -6.86 7.52
N LEU A 327 20.11 -6.54 8.81
CA LEU A 327 20.82 -5.42 9.40
C LEU A 327 22.16 -5.94 9.91
N ILE A 328 23.23 -5.43 9.34
CA ILE A 328 24.60 -5.75 9.72
C ILE A 328 25.17 -4.56 10.47
N LYS A 329 25.79 -4.83 11.62
CA LYS A 329 26.50 -3.86 12.45
C LYS A 329 27.70 -4.53 13.10
N ASP A 330 28.58 -3.75 13.69
CA ASP A 330 29.70 -4.28 14.45
C ASP A 330 29.24 -5.17 15.62
N CYS A 331 30.11 -6.09 16.06
CA CYS A 331 29.82 -6.98 17.17
C CYS A 331 29.61 -6.21 18.47
N TYR A 332 28.59 -6.58 19.24
CA TYR A 332 28.34 -5.97 20.55
C TYR A 332 29.05 -6.69 21.71
N HIS A 333 29.67 -7.86 21.48
CA HIS A 333 30.43 -8.58 22.52
C HIS A 333 31.78 -7.90 22.74
N ASP A 334 32.10 -7.59 24.00
CA ASP A 334 33.30 -6.83 24.36
C ASP A 334 34.60 -7.50 23.89
N GLU A 335 34.73 -8.83 24.02
CA GLU A 335 35.89 -9.61 23.57
C GLU A 335 36.11 -9.59 22.04
N LYS A 336 35.05 -9.31 21.28
CA LYS A 336 35.03 -9.37 19.81
C LYS A 336 34.70 -8.01 19.20
N LYS A 337 34.90 -6.92 19.95
CA LYS A 337 34.77 -5.57 19.41
C LYS A 337 35.84 -5.32 18.37
N VAL A 338 35.46 -4.55 17.35
CA VAL A 338 36.39 -4.11 16.32
C VAL A 338 37.46 -3.20 16.93
N GLN A 339 38.71 -3.42 16.53
CA GLN A 339 39.83 -2.54 16.86
C GLN A 339 40.17 -1.72 15.62
N TYR A 340 40.34 -0.41 15.77
CA TYR A 340 40.69 0.53 14.69
C TYR A 340 39.83 0.39 13.41
N PRO A 341 38.49 0.48 13.53
CA PRO A 341 37.61 0.49 12.37
C PRO A 341 37.81 1.75 11.52
N HIS A 342 37.44 1.67 10.24
CA HIS A 342 37.24 2.86 9.42
C HIS A 342 36.13 3.72 10.01
N PHE A 343 36.42 4.98 10.29
CA PHE A 343 35.57 5.82 11.10
C PHE A 343 35.46 7.25 10.52
N PRO A 344 34.25 7.85 10.47
CA PRO A 344 32.94 7.29 10.83
C PRO A 344 32.41 6.23 9.84
N THR A 345 32.95 6.23 8.62
CA THR A 345 32.74 5.21 7.58
C THR A 345 33.95 5.18 6.64
N PHE A 346 34.02 4.19 5.76
CA PHE A 346 35.05 4.06 4.73
C PHE A 346 34.99 5.20 3.69
N CYS A 347 36.13 5.85 3.46
CA CYS A 347 36.37 6.90 2.47
C CYS A 347 37.26 6.34 1.35
N TYR A 348 36.70 6.14 0.16
CA TYR A 348 37.34 5.36 -0.91
C TYR A 348 38.75 5.85 -1.28
N GLU A 349 38.96 7.15 -1.46
CA GLU A 349 40.27 7.68 -1.89
C GLU A 349 41.37 7.47 -0.83
N LYS A 350 41.07 7.74 0.45
CA LYS A 350 42.07 7.72 1.53
C LYS A 350 42.31 6.32 2.08
N ASP A 351 41.23 5.60 2.34
CA ASP A 351 41.29 4.33 3.08
C ASP A 351 41.70 3.17 2.17
N PHE A 352 41.34 3.23 0.88
CA PHE A 352 41.74 2.19 -0.07
C PHE A 352 43.26 2.17 -0.25
N GLU A 353 43.89 3.32 -0.50
CA GLU A 353 45.35 3.41 -0.61
C GLU A 353 46.06 2.95 0.67
N ALA A 354 45.50 3.25 1.84
CA ALA A 354 46.05 2.80 3.12
C ALA A 354 45.97 1.28 3.29
N GLU A 355 44.85 0.65 2.91
CA GLU A 355 44.69 -0.80 2.97
C GLU A 355 45.59 -1.53 1.98
N THR A 356 45.75 -1.01 0.76
CA THR A 356 46.62 -1.64 -0.25
C THR A 356 48.09 -1.60 0.19
N LYS A 357 48.54 -0.52 0.83
CA LYS A 357 49.90 -0.44 1.42
C LYS A 357 50.12 -1.42 2.57
N CYS A 358 49.07 -1.69 3.37
CA CYS A 358 49.16 -2.66 4.46
C CYS A 358 49.20 -4.12 3.99
N ASN A 359 48.88 -4.38 2.71
CA ASN A 359 48.92 -5.73 2.14
C ASN A 359 50.33 -6.32 2.10
N ASP A 360 51.35 -5.46 2.00
CA ASP A 360 52.76 -5.88 1.90
C ASP A 360 53.35 -6.33 3.26
N ASP A 361 52.63 -6.11 4.38
CA ASP A 361 53.05 -6.53 5.72
C ASP A 361 52.61 -7.97 6.01
N ASP A 362 53.56 -8.85 6.35
CA ASP A 362 53.35 -10.24 6.77
C ASP A 362 52.56 -10.39 8.10
N ASN A 363 52.27 -9.33 8.83
CA ASN A 363 51.43 -9.40 10.04
C ASN A 363 49.98 -8.92 9.82
N SER A 364 49.63 -8.48 8.62
CA SER A 364 48.27 -7.99 8.33
C SER A 364 47.22 -9.10 8.48
N PRO A 365 45.99 -8.82 8.96
CA PRO A 365 44.97 -9.86 9.14
C PRO A 365 44.34 -10.35 7.82
N PHE A 366 44.70 -9.73 6.69
CA PHE A 366 44.13 -10.01 5.37
C PHE A 366 45.19 -10.02 4.27
N VAL A 367 44.82 -10.52 3.11
CA VAL A 367 45.59 -10.43 1.86
C VAL A 367 44.67 -9.88 0.78
N TYR A 368 45.15 -8.89 0.03
CA TYR A 368 44.47 -8.32 -1.12
C TYR A 368 45.06 -8.90 -2.41
N GLU A 369 44.22 -9.59 -3.19
CA GLU A 369 44.59 -10.26 -4.44
C GLU A 369 43.39 -10.24 -5.39
N ASP A 370 43.61 -10.11 -6.70
CA ASP A 370 42.55 -10.12 -7.73
C ASP A 370 41.36 -9.19 -7.45
N GLY A 371 41.62 -8.04 -6.83
CA GLY A 371 40.57 -7.06 -6.52
C GLY A 371 39.72 -7.40 -5.29
N GLU A 372 40.13 -8.38 -4.47
CA GLU A 372 39.37 -8.83 -3.30
C GLU A 372 40.24 -8.96 -2.05
N PHE A 373 39.63 -8.76 -0.88
CA PHE A 373 40.26 -8.97 0.41
C PHE A 373 39.93 -10.37 0.94
N PHE A 374 40.95 -11.12 1.33
CA PHE A 374 40.86 -12.48 1.87
C PHE A 374 41.45 -12.56 3.28
N ALA A 375 40.85 -13.32 4.18
CA ALA A 375 41.49 -13.66 5.44
C ALA A 375 42.65 -14.62 5.16
N ARG A 376 43.80 -14.42 5.81
CA ARG A 376 45.00 -15.27 5.59
C ARG A 376 44.77 -16.76 5.78
N ARG A 377 43.91 -17.11 6.73
CA ARG A 377 43.54 -18.50 7.01
C ARG A 377 42.69 -19.14 5.90
N LEU A 378 42.20 -18.36 4.94
CA LEU A 378 41.36 -18.85 3.84
C LEU A 378 42.24 -19.38 2.70
N PHE A 379 41.94 -20.59 2.24
CA PHE A 379 42.54 -21.13 1.03
C PHE A 379 42.03 -20.36 -0.19
N ARG A 380 42.97 -19.80 -0.96
CA ARG A 380 42.67 -19.08 -2.21
C ARG A 380 42.84 -20.03 -3.38
N MET A 381 41.98 -19.93 -4.39
CA MET A 381 42.06 -20.81 -5.56
C MET A 381 43.30 -20.58 -6.43
N THR A 382 43.97 -19.44 -6.26
CA THR A 382 45.27 -19.13 -6.88
C THR A 382 46.44 -19.83 -6.19
N MET A 383 46.27 -20.28 -4.94
CA MET A 383 47.30 -21.01 -4.20
C MET A 383 47.47 -22.44 -4.76
N PRO A 384 48.69 -23.02 -4.67
CA PRO A 384 48.89 -24.42 -5.00
C PRO A 384 48.01 -25.31 -4.13
N SER A 385 47.69 -26.51 -4.66
CA SER A 385 46.92 -27.50 -3.89
C SER A 385 47.62 -27.83 -2.58
N ILE A 386 46.85 -27.96 -1.50
CA ILE A 386 47.39 -28.28 -0.17
C ILE A 386 48.00 -29.68 -0.21
N ILE A 387 49.30 -29.78 0.09
CA ILE A 387 50.04 -31.03 0.24
C ILE A 387 50.45 -31.11 1.72
N PHE A 388 50.02 -32.17 2.40
CA PHE A 388 50.43 -32.44 3.78
C PHE A 388 51.71 -33.27 3.73
N GLU A 389 52.84 -32.70 4.12
CA GLU A 389 54.17 -33.34 4.00
C GLU A 389 54.39 -34.47 5.03
N GLU A 390 53.60 -34.52 6.10
CA GLU A 390 53.58 -35.62 7.07
C GLU A 390 52.13 -36.05 7.38
N PRO A 391 51.87 -37.33 7.73
CA PRO A 391 50.60 -37.73 8.30
C PRO A 391 50.49 -37.17 9.73
N GLU A 392 50.24 -35.86 9.84
CA GLU A 392 49.79 -35.27 11.08
C GLU A 392 48.61 -36.10 11.57
N LYS A 393 48.70 -36.58 12.81
CA LYS A 393 47.70 -37.43 13.43
C LYS A 393 46.34 -36.81 13.19
N PHE A 394 45.56 -37.41 12.28
CA PHE A 394 44.14 -37.15 12.16
C PHE A 394 43.53 -37.57 13.50
N GLU A 395 43.53 -36.66 14.49
CA GLU A 395 42.55 -36.68 15.54
C GLU A 395 41.22 -36.47 14.84
N THR A 396 40.64 -37.58 14.38
CA THR A 396 39.22 -37.66 14.07
C THR A 396 38.54 -37.10 15.31
N MET A 397 38.05 -35.86 15.21
CA MET A 397 37.26 -35.27 16.29
C MET A 397 36.11 -36.24 16.54
N LYS A 398 36.26 -37.09 17.56
CA LYS A 398 35.19 -37.94 18.05
C LYS A 398 34.06 -36.98 18.34
N ARG A 399 32.97 -37.14 17.59
CA ARG A 399 31.76 -36.34 17.74
C ARG A 399 31.42 -36.31 19.23
N ASP A 400 31.67 -35.18 19.87
CA ASP A 400 31.64 -35.03 21.32
C ASP A 400 30.16 -35.09 21.76
N LYS A 401 29.61 -36.31 21.92
CA LYS A 401 28.20 -36.57 22.26
C LYS A 401 27.81 -36.05 23.65
N THR A 402 28.77 -35.51 24.40
CA THR A 402 28.65 -34.96 25.75
C THR A 402 28.24 -33.48 25.79
N LYS A 403 28.48 -32.68 24.73
CA LYS A 403 28.10 -31.25 24.70
C LYS A 403 26.68 -30.94 24.22
N ALA A 404 25.86 -31.97 23.98
CA ALA A 404 24.41 -31.85 23.78
C ALA A 404 23.60 -31.99 25.09
N LYS A 405 24.25 -31.90 26.26
CA LYS A 405 23.57 -31.73 27.55
C LYS A 405 23.57 -30.26 27.94
N THR A 406 22.37 -29.72 28.03
CA THR A 406 21.99 -28.46 28.66
C THR A 406 22.95 -28.09 29.80
N ALA A 407 23.73 -27.03 29.62
CA ALA A 407 24.36 -26.33 30.73
C ALA A 407 23.25 -25.77 31.63
N LYS A 408 22.80 -26.57 32.60
CA LYS A 408 22.10 -26.10 33.79
C LYS A 408 23.15 -25.43 34.67
N LYS A 409 23.34 -24.12 34.54
CA LYS A 409 23.81 -23.29 35.65
C LYS A 409 22.57 -22.67 36.32
N PRO A 410 22.39 -22.80 37.64
CA PRO A 410 21.33 -22.09 38.34
C PRO A 410 21.77 -20.63 38.51
N LEU A 411 21.15 -19.72 37.78
CA LEU A 411 21.17 -18.31 38.16
C LEU A 411 20.03 -18.09 39.14
N SER A 412 20.36 -18.15 40.43
CA SER A 412 19.56 -17.61 41.51
C SER A 412 19.52 -16.09 41.37
N TYR A 413 18.42 -15.56 40.82
CA TYR A 413 18.02 -14.17 41.05
C TYR A 413 16.71 -14.20 41.83
N GLN A 414 16.81 -13.88 43.11
CA GLN A 414 15.69 -13.47 43.94
C GLN A 414 15.09 -12.21 43.32
N PHE A 415 13.85 -12.30 42.83
CA PHE A 415 13.00 -11.13 42.66
C PHE A 415 12.06 -11.07 43.86
N SER A 416 12.33 -10.12 44.75
CA SER A 416 11.39 -9.68 45.76
C SER A 416 10.16 -9.10 45.06
N ILE A 417 9.01 -9.71 45.32
CA ILE A 417 7.71 -9.24 44.87
C ILE A 417 7.21 -8.29 45.96
N HIS A 418 7.16 -6.99 45.67
CA HIS A 418 6.21 -6.10 46.32
C HIS A 418 5.01 -5.93 45.39
N SER A 419 3.92 -6.58 45.78
CA SER A 419 2.58 -6.49 45.19
C SER A 419 1.70 -5.61 46.05
N LYS A 420 1.01 -4.63 45.44
CA LYS A 420 -0.25 -3.95 45.85
C LYS A 420 -0.30 -2.60 45.10
N VAL A 421 -1.34 -2.12 44.42
CA VAL A 421 -2.76 -2.48 44.25
C VAL A 421 -3.18 -1.99 42.84
N MET A 422 -3.95 -2.80 42.11
CA MET A 422 -4.88 -2.34 41.07
C MET A 422 -6.22 -2.05 41.76
N PHE A 423 -6.92 -0.98 41.39
CA PHE A 423 -8.33 -0.97 40.97
C PHE A 423 -8.93 0.43 41.08
N GLY A 424 -9.67 0.84 40.04
CA GLY A 424 -10.54 2.02 40.06
C GLY A 424 -10.21 2.99 38.94
N MET A 425 -10.87 2.83 37.78
CA MET A 425 -11.18 3.83 36.73
C MET A 425 -11.16 3.16 35.35
N PHE A 426 -12.11 2.26 35.08
CA PHE A 426 -12.34 1.81 33.70
C PHE A 426 -13.81 1.67 33.29
N GLU A 427 -14.75 2.16 34.11
CA GLU A 427 -16.19 2.10 33.80
C GLU A 427 -16.90 3.47 33.71
N HIS A 428 -16.16 4.58 33.55
CA HIS A 428 -16.77 5.90 33.28
C HIS A 428 -16.38 6.54 31.95
N TYR A 429 -15.40 6.00 31.23
CA TYR A 429 -14.93 6.61 29.97
C TYR A 429 -15.66 6.14 28.71
N VAL A 430 -16.39 5.02 28.77
CA VAL A 430 -17.13 4.51 27.59
C VAL A 430 -18.48 5.21 27.43
N PHE A 431 -19.08 5.73 28.51
CA PHE A 431 -20.34 6.46 28.45
C PHE A 431 -20.17 7.95 28.07
N LEU A 432 -19.03 8.56 28.39
CA LEU A 432 -18.73 9.97 28.09
C LEU A 432 -18.29 10.23 26.63
N LEU A 433 -17.86 9.19 25.90
CA LEU A 433 -17.49 9.29 24.48
C LEU A 433 -18.69 9.34 23.53
N PHE A 434 -19.89 8.95 24.00
CA PHE A 434 -21.11 9.02 23.19
C PHE A 434 -21.73 10.42 23.18
N TYR A 435 -21.68 11.15 24.31
CA TYR A 435 -22.29 12.48 24.41
C TYR A 435 -21.40 13.63 23.91
N LYS A 436 -20.07 13.50 23.99
CA LYS A 436 -19.15 14.55 23.50
C LYS A 436 -18.92 14.54 21.98
N PHE A 437 -19.51 13.58 21.26
CA PHE A 437 -19.32 13.43 19.82
C PHE A 437 -20.34 14.22 18.99
N GLU A 438 -21.46 14.67 19.57
CA GLU A 438 -22.44 15.49 18.85
C GLU A 438 -21.94 16.93 18.58
N GLU A 439 -21.05 17.47 19.42
CA GLU A 439 -20.51 18.83 19.26
C GLU A 439 -19.38 18.92 18.21
N PHE A 440 -18.67 17.83 17.90
CA PHE A 440 -17.54 17.86 16.94
C PHE A 440 -17.95 17.67 15.47
N VAL A 441 -19.22 17.38 15.19
CA VAL A 441 -19.73 17.21 13.81
C VAL A 441 -20.19 18.55 13.22
N GLN A 442 -19.38 19.58 13.40
CA GLN A 442 -19.48 20.86 12.70
C GLN A 442 -18.48 20.92 11.52
N ILE A 443 -18.27 19.77 10.87
CA ILE A 443 -17.46 19.66 9.67
C ILE A 443 -18.42 19.41 8.50
N GLU A 444 -18.43 20.35 7.56
CA GLU A 444 -19.10 20.27 6.27
C GLU A 444 -18.66 19.01 5.51
N ASN A 445 -19.32 17.88 5.78
CA ASN A 445 -18.95 16.61 5.19
C ASN A 445 -19.46 16.52 3.75
N CYS A 446 -18.55 16.60 2.78
CA CYS A 446 -18.85 16.29 1.39
C CYS A 446 -19.16 14.79 1.24
N LEU A 447 -20.04 14.40 0.29
CA LEU A 447 -20.32 12.98 -0.04
C LEU A 447 -19.05 12.16 -0.28
N LYS A 448 -17.99 12.81 -0.77
CA LYS A 448 -16.67 12.22 -1.00
C LYS A 448 -16.01 11.75 0.30
N ASP A 449 -16.13 12.52 1.37
CA ASP A 449 -15.52 12.21 2.67
C ASP A 449 -16.28 11.09 3.36
N ILE A 450 -17.61 11.08 3.23
CA ILE A 450 -18.46 10.00 3.74
C ILE A 450 -18.19 8.68 3.02
N ALA A 451 -18.00 8.71 1.69
CA ALA A 451 -17.60 7.54 0.91
C ALA A 451 -16.22 7.02 1.35
N GLN A 452 -15.29 7.90 1.72
CA GLN A 452 -14.00 7.51 2.28
C GLN A 452 -14.15 6.93 3.69
N CYS A 453 -14.95 7.54 4.57
CA CYS A 453 -15.25 7.04 5.92
C CYS A 453 -15.87 5.64 5.89
N MET A 454 -16.83 5.42 4.98
CA MET A 454 -17.46 4.12 4.74
C MET A 454 -16.41 3.06 4.35
N ARG A 455 -15.44 3.41 3.48
CA ARG A 455 -14.41 2.47 3.02
C ARG A 455 -13.30 2.21 4.04
N VAL A 456 -13.06 3.13 4.97
CA VAL A 456 -11.92 3.09 5.91
C VAL A 456 -12.31 2.51 7.27
N CYS A 457 -13.55 2.71 7.74
CA CYS A 457 -13.97 2.32 9.08
C CYS A 457 -15.21 1.43 9.05
N LYS A 458 -15.11 0.22 9.64
CA LYS A 458 -16.21 -0.75 9.74
C LYS A 458 -17.41 -0.21 10.55
N HIS A 459 -17.16 0.62 11.55
CA HIS A 459 -18.23 1.25 12.34
C HIS A 459 -19.00 2.28 11.51
N TRP A 460 -18.30 3.15 10.78
CA TRP A 460 -18.93 4.09 9.83
C TRP A 460 -19.64 3.36 8.70
N TRP A 461 -19.10 2.24 8.20
CA TRP A 461 -19.82 1.37 7.27
C TRP A 461 -21.15 0.92 7.86
N THR A 462 -21.16 0.36 9.08
CA THR A 462 -22.39 -0.10 9.73
C THR A 462 -23.40 1.02 9.93
N VAL A 463 -22.97 2.21 10.35
CA VAL A 463 -23.85 3.38 10.51
C VAL A 463 -24.41 3.86 9.17
N LEU A 464 -23.58 3.98 8.13
CA LEU A 464 -23.96 4.52 6.82
C LEU A 464 -24.65 3.50 5.89
N GLN A 465 -24.58 2.21 6.22
CA GLN A 465 -25.25 1.14 5.50
C GLN A 465 -26.78 1.27 5.64
N TYR A 466 -27.27 1.72 6.79
CA TYR A 466 -28.70 1.96 7.00
C TYR A 466 -29.16 3.21 6.22
N PRO A 467 -30.15 3.08 5.32
CA PRO A 467 -30.66 4.21 4.50
C PRO A 467 -31.16 5.41 5.33
N ASP A 468 -31.68 5.16 6.53
CA ASP A 468 -32.20 6.19 7.45
C ASP A 468 -31.27 6.51 8.62
N SER A 469 -29.97 6.34 8.44
CA SER A 469 -29.00 6.75 9.46
C SER A 469 -29.12 8.25 9.79
N VAL A 470 -28.75 8.60 11.03
CA VAL A 470 -28.70 10.00 11.50
C VAL A 470 -27.84 10.87 10.58
N VAL A 471 -26.80 10.29 9.97
CA VAL A 471 -25.90 10.97 9.03
C VAL A 471 -26.62 11.35 7.74
N TRP A 472 -27.38 10.42 7.12
CA TRP A 472 -28.15 10.70 5.91
C TRP A 472 -29.25 11.72 6.17
N LYS A 473 -29.91 11.64 7.33
CA LYS A 473 -30.93 12.60 7.77
C LYS A 473 -30.38 14.01 7.91
N ARG A 474 -29.18 14.17 8.50
CA ARG A 474 -28.53 15.47 8.66
C ARG A 474 -28.10 16.07 7.32
N LEU A 475 -27.51 15.26 6.43
CA LEU A 475 -27.11 15.72 5.09
C LEU A 475 -28.31 16.12 4.23
N ALA A 476 -29.37 15.31 4.24
CA ALA A 476 -30.58 15.62 3.50
C ALA A 476 -31.15 16.98 3.91
N ARG A 477 -31.21 17.27 5.22
CA ARG A 477 -31.65 18.58 5.75
C ARG A 477 -30.71 19.75 5.43
N MET A 478 -29.44 19.48 5.13
CA MET A 478 -28.48 20.52 4.75
C MET A 478 -28.49 20.81 3.25
N ILE A 479 -28.69 19.79 2.41
CA ILE A 479 -28.51 19.87 0.95
C ILE A 479 -29.85 20.05 0.23
N ILE A 480 -30.90 19.37 0.67
CA ILE A 480 -32.22 19.41 0.04
C ILE A 480 -32.99 20.60 0.60
N PRO A 481 -33.65 21.42 -0.24
CA PRO A 481 -34.51 22.50 0.22
C PRO A 481 -35.59 22.02 1.19
N ASN A 482 -35.84 22.79 2.25
CA ASN A 482 -36.83 22.44 3.28
C ASN A 482 -38.25 22.29 2.71
N GLU A 483 -38.59 23.06 1.68
CA GLU A 483 -39.87 22.98 0.98
C GLU A 483 -40.10 21.59 0.38
N ALA A 484 -39.10 21.00 -0.28
CA ALA A 484 -39.20 19.65 -0.84
C ALA A 484 -39.26 18.56 0.23
N LEU A 485 -38.62 18.77 1.38
CA LEU A 485 -38.67 17.81 2.50
C LEU A 485 -40.00 17.82 3.25
N ASN A 486 -40.68 18.96 3.26
CA ASN A 486 -41.97 19.16 3.94
C ASN A 486 -43.16 18.83 3.02
N ASP A 487 -42.95 18.74 1.71
CA ASP A 487 -43.96 18.32 0.75
C ASP A 487 -44.29 16.82 0.94
N PRO A 488 -45.53 16.48 1.36
CA PRO A 488 -45.93 15.10 1.62
C PRO A 488 -46.09 14.28 0.32
N CYS A 489 -46.25 14.93 -0.83
CA CYS A 489 -46.52 14.29 -2.10
C CYS A 489 -45.22 14.11 -2.90
N LEU A 490 -44.39 15.14 -3.03
CA LEU A 490 -43.25 15.15 -3.96
C LEU A 490 -42.28 13.98 -3.78
N LEU A 491 -41.87 13.69 -2.54
CA LEU A 491 -40.87 12.65 -2.23
C LEU A 491 -41.48 11.37 -1.64
N SER A 492 -42.77 11.13 -1.86
CA SER A 492 -43.53 10.00 -1.29
C SER A 492 -42.95 8.61 -1.64
N GLU A 493 -42.52 8.42 -2.88
CA GLU A 493 -41.89 7.18 -3.38
C GLU A 493 -40.42 7.00 -2.94
N THR A 494 -39.84 7.97 -2.23
CA THR A 494 -38.47 7.91 -1.70
C THR A 494 -38.50 7.84 -0.17
N PRO A 495 -38.69 6.65 0.42
CA PRO A 495 -38.98 6.53 1.85
C PRO A 495 -37.77 6.93 2.72
N SER A 496 -36.55 6.66 2.26
CA SER A 496 -35.34 6.91 3.06
C SER A 496 -34.67 8.26 2.78
N PHE A 497 -34.01 8.85 3.78
CA PHE A 497 -33.25 10.10 3.59
C PHE A 497 -32.09 9.96 2.59
N LYS A 498 -31.53 8.75 2.47
CA LYS A 498 -30.51 8.45 1.46
C LYS A 498 -31.08 8.46 0.04
N ASP A 499 -32.29 7.96 -0.14
CA ASP A 499 -32.96 7.95 -1.45
C ASP A 499 -33.43 9.36 -1.83
N LYS A 500 -33.96 10.14 -0.88
CA LYS A 500 -34.28 11.57 -1.08
C LYS A 500 -33.07 12.38 -1.53
N LEU A 501 -31.91 12.13 -0.91
CA LEU A 501 -30.65 12.78 -1.31
C LEU A 501 -30.23 12.34 -2.71
N ARG A 502 -30.34 11.05 -3.04
CA ARG A 502 -30.07 10.53 -4.39
C ARG A 502 -30.99 11.19 -5.42
N ALA A 503 -32.29 11.31 -5.12
CA ALA A 503 -33.27 11.95 -5.98
C ALA A 503 -32.86 13.38 -6.34
N PHE A 504 -32.42 14.16 -5.35
CA PHE A 504 -31.98 15.55 -5.55
C PHE A 504 -30.77 15.70 -6.48
N TYR A 505 -29.82 14.76 -6.44
CA TYR A 505 -28.66 14.76 -7.35
C TYR A 505 -29.03 14.41 -8.79
N TYR A 506 -30.12 13.67 -9.00
CA TYR A 506 -30.65 13.32 -10.33
C TYR A 506 -31.77 14.26 -10.82
N ALA A 507 -32.14 15.27 -10.03
CA ALA A 507 -33.15 16.27 -10.37
C ALA A 507 -32.74 17.18 -11.56
N TRP A 508 -33.59 18.15 -11.91
CA TRP A 508 -33.37 19.10 -13.00
C TRP A 508 -32.09 19.93 -12.85
N ASN A 509 -31.41 20.17 -13.97
CA ASN A 509 -30.19 20.97 -13.99
C ASN A 509 -30.51 22.43 -14.37
N PRO A 510 -30.36 23.40 -13.44
CA PRO A 510 -30.62 24.80 -13.76
C PRO A 510 -29.61 25.37 -14.78
N ASN A 511 -28.42 24.77 -14.87
CA ASN A 511 -27.38 25.20 -15.82
C ASN A 511 -27.54 24.58 -17.21
N ASP A 512 -28.45 23.62 -17.38
CA ASP A 512 -28.69 22.91 -18.64
C ASP A 512 -30.19 22.94 -18.96
N SER A 513 -30.69 24.17 -19.05
CA SER A 513 -32.09 24.53 -19.22
C SER A 513 -32.21 25.72 -20.18
N SER A 514 -33.31 25.82 -20.92
CA SER A 514 -33.65 27.05 -21.65
C SER A 514 -33.69 28.26 -20.70
N LYS A 515 -33.36 29.45 -21.21
CA LYS A 515 -33.40 30.71 -20.47
C LYS A 515 -34.80 31.07 -19.94
N ASN A 516 -35.83 30.49 -20.56
CA ASN A 516 -37.22 30.75 -20.25
C ASN A 516 -37.77 29.85 -19.13
N ASN A 517 -36.97 28.89 -18.69
CA ASN A 517 -37.28 27.97 -17.61
C ASN A 517 -36.46 28.37 -16.38
N TYR A 518 -37.07 28.33 -15.20
CA TYR A 518 -36.35 28.46 -13.94
C TYR A 518 -36.71 27.33 -12.98
N LEU A 519 -35.75 26.95 -12.14
CA LEU A 519 -35.93 25.91 -11.13
C LEU A 519 -36.62 26.52 -9.91
N CYS A 520 -37.74 25.92 -9.49
CA CYS A 520 -38.46 26.34 -8.30
C CYS A 520 -37.62 26.11 -7.03
N SER A 521 -37.99 26.77 -5.94
CA SER A 521 -37.29 26.73 -4.65
C SER A 521 -37.21 25.33 -4.03
N ASN A 522 -38.13 24.43 -4.38
CA ASN A 522 -38.07 23.02 -3.98
C ASN A 522 -36.91 22.24 -4.65
N GLY A 523 -36.35 22.73 -5.76
CA GLY A 523 -35.22 22.13 -6.47
C GLY A 523 -35.53 20.88 -7.30
N PHE A 524 -36.81 20.49 -7.42
CA PHE A 524 -37.29 19.34 -8.21
C PHE A 524 -38.25 19.72 -9.33
N THR A 525 -38.80 20.93 -9.28
CA THR A 525 -39.82 21.41 -10.22
C THR A 525 -39.24 22.51 -11.08
N ILE A 526 -39.39 22.38 -12.40
CA ILE A 526 -39.08 23.45 -13.35
C ILE A 526 -40.36 24.22 -13.65
N HIS A 527 -40.29 25.55 -13.64
CA HIS A 527 -41.37 26.42 -14.07
C HIS A 527 -40.99 27.09 -15.39
N ARG A 528 -41.90 27.07 -16.37
CA ARG A 528 -41.72 27.76 -17.66
C ARG A 528 -42.43 29.10 -17.67
N ASN A 529 -41.69 30.18 -17.96
CA ASN A 529 -42.24 31.52 -18.11
C ASN A 529 -43.20 31.62 -19.33
N PRO A 530 -44.23 32.48 -19.27
CA PRO A 530 -45.20 32.62 -20.34
C PRO A 530 -44.62 33.41 -21.53
N ILE A 531 -44.03 32.68 -22.48
CA ILE A 531 -43.39 33.25 -23.67
C ILE A 531 -44.02 32.64 -24.92
N ALA A 532 -44.52 33.50 -25.80
CA ALA A 532 -45.12 33.13 -27.07
C ALA A 532 -44.06 32.66 -28.08
N GLN A 533 -44.48 31.79 -29.01
CA GLN A 533 -43.66 31.28 -30.12
C GLN A 533 -42.30 30.73 -29.67
N SER A 534 -42.26 30.04 -28.53
CA SER A 534 -41.05 29.42 -28.00
C SER A 534 -41.37 28.02 -27.50
N THR A 535 -40.49 27.07 -27.81
CA THR A 535 -40.45 25.78 -27.15
C THR A 535 -39.20 25.74 -26.28
N ASP A 536 -39.39 25.37 -25.02
CA ASP A 536 -38.33 25.40 -24.02
C ASP A 536 -38.18 24.03 -23.36
N SER A 537 -36.93 23.60 -23.21
CA SER A 537 -36.55 22.28 -22.72
C SER A 537 -35.54 22.38 -21.58
N VAL A 538 -35.48 21.33 -20.77
CA VAL A 538 -34.51 21.19 -19.67
C VAL A 538 -34.06 19.73 -19.56
N ARG A 539 -32.81 19.54 -19.12
CA ARG A 539 -32.21 18.23 -18.84
C ARG A 539 -31.91 18.03 -17.35
N GLY A 540 -31.86 16.77 -16.92
CA GLY A 540 -31.43 16.38 -15.57
C GLY A 540 -29.94 16.63 -15.33
N LYS A 541 -29.54 16.74 -14.05
CA LYS A 541 -28.14 16.96 -13.61
C LYS A 541 -27.22 15.81 -14.00
N ILE A 542 -27.72 14.57 -13.94
CA ILE A 542 -26.93 13.35 -14.14
C ILE A 542 -27.60 12.50 -15.22
N GLY A 543 -26.85 12.24 -16.29
CA GLY A 543 -27.22 11.26 -17.32
C GLY A 543 -26.72 9.86 -16.97
N VAL A 544 -27.36 8.86 -17.55
CA VAL A 544 -27.12 7.43 -17.31
C VAL A 544 -26.61 6.75 -18.57
N SER A 545 -25.79 5.71 -18.39
CA SER A 545 -25.20 4.93 -19.48
C SER A 545 -25.11 3.42 -19.17
N SER A 546 -25.56 2.99 -18.00
CA SER A 546 -25.45 1.60 -17.53
C SER A 546 -26.43 1.36 -16.38
N GLY A 547 -27.05 0.17 -16.34
CA GLY A 547 -28.05 -0.18 -15.32
C GLY A 547 -29.46 0.27 -15.67
N ILE A 548 -30.39 0.02 -14.75
CA ILE A 548 -31.81 0.36 -14.89
C ILE A 548 -32.14 1.54 -13.99
N HIS A 549 -32.84 2.52 -14.54
CA HIS A 549 -33.07 3.81 -13.91
C HIS A 549 -34.52 4.27 -14.09
N ALA A 550 -35.18 4.66 -13.00
CA ALA A 550 -36.55 5.15 -13.02
C ALA A 550 -36.66 6.61 -12.53
N TRP A 551 -37.38 7.44 -13.29
CA TRP A 551 -37.78 8.80 -12.94
C TRP A 551 -39.28 8.94 -12.97
N GLU A 552 -39.85 9.58 -11.97
CA GLU A 552 -41.25 9.96 -11.94
C GLU A 552 -41.41 11.42 -12.35
N PHE A 553 -42.36 11.67 -13.24
CA PHE A 553 -42.72 12.98 -13.74
C PHE A 553 -44.14 13.32 -13.28
N MET A 554 -44.31 14.55 -12.81
CA MET A 554 -45.60 15.17 -12.55
C MET A 554 -45.66 16.49 -13.30
N TRP A 555 -46.66 16.62 -14.16
CA TRP A 555 -46.91 17.81 -14.94
C TRP A 555 -48.13 18.54 -14.39
N ASP A 556 -47.87 19.73 -13.87
CA ASP A 556 -48.85 20.63 -13.27
C ASP A 556 -48.99 21.85 -14.17
N GLY A 557 -50.18 21.97 -14.76
CA GLY A 557 -50.50 23.02 -15.72
C GLY A 557 -50.99 22.47 -17.06
N PRO A 558 -51.63 23.31 -17.88
CA PRO A 558 -52.09 22.93 -19.21
C PRO A 558 -50.92 22.52 -20.11
N LEU A 559 -51.10 21.42 -20.85
CA LEU A 559 -50.07 20.84 -21.73
C LEU A 559 -49.80 21.69 -22.99
N GLY A 560 -50.77 22.50 -23.42
CA GLY A 560 -50.69 23.25 -24.68
C GLY A 560 -50.70 22.34 -25.91
N THR A 561 -50.00 22.73 -26.97
CA THR A 561 -49.86 21.94 -28.20
C THR A 561 -48.69 20.95 -28.16
N VAL A 562 -47.72 21.16 -27.26
CA VAL A 562 -46.50 20.35 -27.13
C VAL A 562 -46.14 20.22 -25.65
N ALA A 563 -46.21 18.99 -25.14
CA ALA A 563 -45.72 18.63 -23.82
C ALA A 563 -45.05 17.26 -23.90
N CYS A 564 -43.72 17.24 -24.02
CA CYS A 564 -42.97 16.00 -24.19
C CYS A 564 -42.09 15.70 -22.99
N ILE A 565 -42.01 14.42 -22.64
CA ILE A 565 -41.06 13.86 -21.67
C ILE A 565 -40.24 12.75 -22.34
N GLY A 566 -38.98 12.57 -21.94
CA GLY A 566 -38.16 11.50 -22.51
C GLY A 566 -36.67 11.64 -22.18
N LEU A 567 -35.83 11.26 -23.15
CA LEU A 567 -34.37 11.30 -23.02
C LEU A 567 -33.74 12.20 -24.09
N ALA A 568 -32.62 12.80 -23.73
CA ALA A 568 -31.79 13.56 -24.65
C ALA A 568 -30.30 13.31 -24.40
N THR A 569 -29.49 13.42 -25.45
CA THR A 569 -28.05 13.59 -25.29
C THR A 569 -27.73 15.03 -24.87
N LYS A 570 -26.48 15.30 -24.52
CA LYS A 570 -26.03 16.66 -24.18
C LYS A 570 -26.04 17.61 -25.38
N GLN A 571 -26.06 17.06 -26.59
CA GLN A 571 -26.02 17.79 -27.85
C GLN A 571 -27.41 18.26 -28.31
N ALA A 572 -28.50 17.67 -27.80
CA ALA A 572 -29.85 18.05 -28.18
C ALA A 572 -30.14 19.54 -27.87
N ALA A 573 -30.95 20.17 -28.72
CA ALA A 573 -31.33 21.57 -28.51
C ALA A 573 -32.24 21.73 -27.29
N LEU A 574 -32.03 22.79 -26.51
CA LEU A 574 -32.86 23.11 -25.34
C LEU A 574 -33.89 24.21 -25.61
N HIS A 575 -33.82 24.87 -26.76
CA HIS A 575 -34.70 25.97 -27.12
C HIS A 575 -34.87 26.00 -28.64
N CYS A 576 -36.10 26.25 -29.09
CA CYS A 576 -36.43 26.48 -30.49
C CYS A 576 -37.53 27.53 -30.59
N GLN A 577 -37.49 28.33 -31.65
CA GLN A 577 -38.56 29.27 -31.97
C GLN A 577 -39.72 28.54 -32.63
N GLY A 578 -40.94 28.81 -32.18
CA GLY A 578 -42.17 28.14 -32.61
C GLY A 578 -42.68 27.11 -31.62
N TYR A 579 -43.80 26.47 -31.96
CA TYR A 579 -44.48 25.46 -31.14
C TYR A 579 -44.19 24.04 -31.67
N VAL A 580 -42.93 23.61 -31.57
CA VAL A 580 -42.43 22.35 -32.14
C VAL A 580 -41.84 21.50 -31.02
N ALA A 581 -42.13 20.20 -31.01
CA ALA A 581 -41.53 19.28 -30.04
C ALA A 581 -40.00 19.20 -30.21
N LEU A 582 -39.26 19.68 -29.20
CA LEU A 582 -37.80 19.59 -29.15
C LEU A 582 -37.32 18.15 -28.88
N LEU A 583 -38.04 17.41 -28.03
CA LEU A 583 -37.71 16.01 -27.79
C LEU A 583 -38.25 15.15 -28.92
N GLY A 584 -37.32 14.63 -29.71
CA GLY A 584 -37.59 13.87 -30.93
C GLY A 584 -37.48 14.67 -32.22
N SER A 585 -37.12 15.97 -32.18
CA SER A 585 -36.86 16.74 -33.40
C SER A 585 -35.58 16.33 -34.13
N ASP A 586 -34.66 15.67 -33.43
CA ASP A 586 -33.37 15.23 -33.98
C ASP A 586 -33.04 13.80 -33.54
N GLY A 587 -32.01 13.22 -34.14
CA GLY A 587 -31.46 11.93 -33.71
C GLY A 587 -30.76 11.97 -32.34
N GLN A 588 -30.81 13.11 -31.62
CA GLN A 588 -30.18 13.30 -30.31
C GLN A 588 -31.18 13.23 -29.15
N SER A 589 -32.48 13.09 -29.43
CA SER A 589 -33.53 13.09 -28.43
C SER A 589 -34.66 12.11 -28.77
N TRP A 590 -35.31 11.59 -27.73
CA TRP A 590 -36.44 10.67 -27.79
C TRP A 590 -37.52 11.21 -26.87
N GLY A 591 -38.71 11.48 -27.41
CA GLY A 591 -39.78 12.13 -26.67
C GLY A 591 -41.12 11.43 -26.83
N TRP A 592 -41.89 11.35 -25.76
CA TRP A 592 -43.31 11.04 -25.80
C TRP A 592 -44.11 12.31 -25.58
N ASN A 593 -44.91 12.70 -26.58
CA ASN A 593 -45.81 13.85 -26.48
C ASN A 593 -47.12 13.45 -25.80
N LEU A 594 -47.40 14.07 -24.65
CA LEU A 594 -48.54 13.76 -23.79
C LEU A 594 -49.86 14.34 -24.31
N VAL A 595 -49.81 15.25 -25.29
CA VAL A 595 -50.99 15.93 -25.85
C VAL A 595 -51.73 15.03 -26.86
N ASP A 596 -50.97 14.46 -27.80
CA ASP A 596 -51.45 13.67 -28.92
C ASP A 596 -51.10 12.17 -28.80
N ASN A 597 -50.43 11.77 -27.71
CA ASN A 597 -50.02 10.41 -27.43
C ASN A 597 -49.14 9.83 -28.56
N GLN A 598 -48.19 10.61 -29.08
CA GLN A 598 -47.25 10.18 -30.12
C GLN A 598 -45.81 10.06 -29.59
N LEU A 599 -45.10 9.04 -30.04
CA LEU A 599 -43.65 8.92 -29.85
C LEU A 599 -42.92 9.65 -30.97
N LEU A 600 -41.89 10.40 -30.61
CA LEU A 600 -41.14 11.31 -31.49
C LEU A 600 -39.66 10.96 -31.46
N HIS A 601 -39.06 10.82 -32.64
CA HIS A 601 -37.61 10.71 -32.84
C HIS A 601 -37.23 11.12 -34.26
N ASP A 602 -36.07 11.74 -34.42
CA ASP A 602 -35.49 12.09 -35.73
C ASP A 602 -36.45 12.86 -36.66
N SER A 603 -37.19 13.84 -36.11
CA SER A 603 -38.22 14.63 -36.80
C SER A 603 -39.42 13.82 -37.31
N THR A 604 -39.62 12.59 -36.84
CA THR A 604 -40.73 11.71 -37.25
C THR A 604 -41.62 11.31 -36.08
N GLN A 605 -42.94 11.23 -36.34
CA GLN A 605 -43.89 10.56 -35.45
C GLN A 605 -43.79 9.06 -35.71
N ILE A 606 -43.32 8.29 -34.72
CA ILE A 606 -43.06 6.86 -34.86
C ILE A 606 -44.38 6.08 -34.81
N CYS A 607 -45.11 6.22 -33.70
CA CYS A 607 -46.37 5.54 -33.47
C CYS A 607 -47.14 6.14 -32.29
N PRO A 608 -48.46 5.87 -32.20
CA PRO A 608 -49.25 6.14 -31.02
C PRO A 608 -48.76 5.34 -29.81
N TYR A 609 -48.77 5.95 -28.63
CA TYR A 609 -48.38 5.33 -27.36
C TYR A 609 -49.20 5.94 -26.21
N PRO A 610 -49.69 5.14 -25.23
CA PRO A 610 -49.44 3.72 -24.98
C PRO A 610 -50.03 2.73 -26.00
N HIS A 611 -49.45 1.51 -26.08
CA HIS A 611 -49.91 0.42 -26.97
C HIS A 611 -51.17 -0.29 -26.44
N VAL A 612 -52.20 0.47 -26.10
CA VAL A 612 -53.47 -0.04 -25.56
C VAL A 612 -54.66 0.49 -26.38
N ASN A 613 -55.74 -0.28 -26.43
CA ASN A 613 -56.97 0.16 -27.08
C ASN A 613 -57.55 1.38 -26.34
N ASN A 614 -57.69 2.51 -27.03
CA ASN A 614 -58.13 3.80 -26.49
C ASN A 614 -57.18 4.33 -25.39
N PRO A 615 -55.95 4.75 -25.74
CA PRO A 615 -54.93 5.14 -24.78
C PRO A 615 -55.41 6.33 -23.92
N PRO A 616 -55.33 6.23 -22.58
CA PRO A 616 -55.74 7.32 -21.71
C PRO A 616 -54.87 8.55 -21.99
N LYS A 617 -55.50 9.72 -22.10
CA LYS A 617 -54.77 10.99 -22.12
C LYS A 617 -54.23 11.29 -20.72
N TYR A 618 -53.06 11.90 -20.67
CA TYR A 618 -52.50 12.38 -19.42
C TYR A 618 -53.43 13.38 -18.75
N GLN A 619 -53.74 13.17 -17.47
CA GLN A 619 -54.48 14.14 -16.67
C GLN A 619 -53.50 14.97 -15.82
N MET A 620 -53.77 16.26 -15.67
CA MET A 620 -52.91 17.18 -14.92
C MET A 620 -52.71 16.68 -13.48
N GLY A 621 -51.46 16.68 -13.01
CA GLY A 621 -51.08 16.15 -11.70
C GLY A 621 -50.92 14.62 -11.60
N GLU A 622 -51.12 13.86 -12.68
CA GLU A 622 -50.84 12.43 -12.67
C GLU A 622 -49.33 12.11 -12.63
N ARG A 623 -48.98 10.96 -12.04
CA ARG A 623 -47.60 10.47 -11.98
C ARG A 623 -47.34 9.51 -13.13
N ILE A 624 -46.37 9.85 -13.98
CA ILE A 624 -45.83 8.95 -14.99
C ILE A 624 -44.39 8.60 -14.60
N ARG A 625 -44.08 7.31 -14.56
CA ARG A 625 -42.72 6.83 -14.35
C ARG A 625 -42.09 6.46 -15.69
N MET A 626 -40.95 7.06 -16.01
CA MET A 626 -40.10 6.67 -17.13
C MET A 626 -39.02 5.72 -16.61
N VAL A 627 -38.93 4.54 -17.21
CA VAL A 627 -37.88 3.57 -16.90
C VAL A 627 -36.96 3.41 -18.11
N VAL A 628 -35.66 3.49 -17.86
CA VAL A 628 -34.61 3.37 -18.86
C VAL A 628 -33.74 2.19 -18.48
N ASP A 629 -33.73 1.19 -19.35
CA ASP A 629 -32.84 0.06 -19.26
C ASP A 629 -31.66 0.28 -20.21
N CYS A 630 -30.52 0.70 -19.65
CA CYS A 630 -29.30 0.93 -20.42
C CYS A 630 -28.61 -0.37 -20.84
N GLU A 631 -28.96 -1.53 -20.26
CA GLU A 631 -28.38 -2.83 -20.59
C GLU A 631 -29.10 -3.46 -21.80
N HIS A 632 -30.42 -3.36 -21.84
CA HIS A 632 -31.23 -3.81 -22.98
C HIS A 632 -31.49 -2.73 -24.03
N HIS A 633 -30.95 -1.53 -23.83
CA HIS A 633 -31.08 -0.40 -24.74
C HIS A 633 -32.54 -0.05 -25.04
N SER A 634 -33.38 0.00 -24.01
CA SER A 634 -34.82 0.24 -24.12
C SER A 634 -35.34 1.23 -23.10
N MET A 635 -36.41 1.95 -23.46
CA MET A 635 -37.18 2.81 -22.58
C MET A 635 -38.65 2.46 -22.65
N TYR A 636 -39.31 2.51 -21.50
CA TYR A 636 -40.76 2.40 -21.38
C TYR A 636 -41.29 3.35 -20.30
N PHE A 637 -42.62 3.49 -20.26
CA PHE A 637 -43.30 4.25 -19.23
C PHE A 637 -44.26 3.37 -18.43
N GLU A 638 -44.47 3.74 -17.18
CA GLU A 638 -45.43 3.12 -16.27
C GLU A 638 -46.34 4.20 -15.68
N LYS A 639 -47.60 3.86 -15.43
CA LYS A 639 -48.55 4.68 -14.68
C LYS A 639 -48.97 3.90 -13.44
N GLY A 640 -48.50 4.34 -12.26
CA GLY A 640 -48.66 3.55 -11.03
C GLY A 640 -47.94 2.19 -11.15
N SER A 641 -48.71 1.10 -11.14
CA SER A 641 -48.21 -0.27 -11.36
C SER A 641 -48.47 -0.80 -12.77
N GLU A 642 -49.04 0.01 -13.67
CA GLU A 642 -49.40 -0.42 -15.02
C GLU A 642 -48.27 -0.11 -16.00
N PHE A 643 -47.79 -1.16 -16.69
CA PHE A 643 -46.82 -1.05 -17.77
C PHE A 643 -47.50 -0.58 -19.07
N LEU A 644 -47.02 0.52 -19.66
CA LEU A 644 -47.64 1.15 -20.83
C LEU A 644 -47.07 0.66 -22.18
N GLY A 645 -46.14 -0.30 -22.15
CA GLY A 645 -45.47 -0.84 -23.33
C GLY A 645 -44.06 -0.28 -23.54
N ILE A 646 -43.28 -0.88 -24.43
CA ILE A 646 -41.96 -0.36 -24.80
C ILE A 646 -42.16 0.87 -25.69
N ALA A 647 -41.63 2.02 -25.25
CA ALA A 647 -41.70 3.26 -26.01
C ALA A 647 -40.58 3.30 -27.06
N PHE A 648 -39.33 3.12 -26.64
CA PHE A 648 -38.19 3.13 -27.56
C PHE A 648 -37.34 1.88 -27.37
N SER A 649 -36.96 1.25 -28.48
CA SER A 649 -36.03 0.14 -28.53
C SER A 649 -34.78 0.53 -29.32
N ARG A 650 -33.64 -0.10 -29.03
CA ARG A 650 -32.34 0.20 -29.66
C ARG A 650 -31.82 1.61 -29.37
N LEU A 651 -32.00 2.08 -28.12
CA LEU A 651 -31.35 3.30 -27.65
C LEU A 651 -29.83 3.19 -27.80
N PRO A 652 -29.13 4.25 -28.23
CA PRO A 652 -27.69 4.19 -28.41
C PRO A 652 -26.97 4.00 -27.05
N PRO A 653 -25.78 3.37 -27.03
CA PRO A 653 -24.95 3.21 -25.83
C PRO A 653 -24.26 4.53 -25.45
N LEU A 654 -25.02 5.63 -25.44
CA LEU A 654 -24.57 6.97 -25.10
C LEU A 654 -25.08 7.33 -23.71
N LYS A 655 -24.48 8.38 -23.15
CA LYS A 655 -24.96 8.94 -21.88
C LYS A 655 -26.23 9.76 -22.15
N LEU A 656 -27.37 9.26 -21.67
CA LEU A 656 -28.69 9.85 -21.89
C LEU A 656 -29.16 10.55 -20.61
N PHE A 657 -29.76 11.72 -20.77
CA PHE A 657 -30.28 12.55 -19.67
C PHE A 657 -31.80 12.57 -19.74
N PRO A 658 -32.52 12.44 -18.60
CA PRO A 658 -33.95 12.71 -18.58
C PRO A 658 -34.18 14.16 -18.98
N ALA A 659 -35.18 14.38 -19.84
CA ALA A 659 -35.46 15.67 -20.43
C ALA A 659 -36.97 15.88 -20.57
N MET A 660 -37.39 17.14 -20.61
CA MET A 660 -38.75 17.54 -20.93
C MET A 660 -38.74 18.76 -21.86
N CYS A 661 -39.79 18.95 -22.66
CA CYS A 661 -40.02 20.20 -23.39
C CYS A 661 -41.48 20.63 -23.38
N ALA A 662 -41.71 21.94 -23.27
CA ALA A 662 -43.03 22.56 -23.17
C ALA A 662 -43.14 23.84 -23.99
N VAL A 663 -44.36 24.16 -24.42
CA VAL A 663 -44.70 25.42 -25.12
C VAL A 663 -45.66 26.32 -24.35
N TYR A 664 -46.44 25.75 -23.43
CA TYR A 664 -47.40 26.53 -22.66
C TYR A 664 -46.70 27.32 -21.55
N GLY A 665 -47.25 28.47 -21.16
CA GLY A 665 -46.70 29.31 -20.09
C GLY A 665 -47.24 28.96 -18.71
N ASN A 666 -46.51 29.23 -17.64
CA ASN A 666 -46.91 28.93 -16.26
C ASN A 666 -47.19 27.43 -16.02
N THR A 667 -46.53 26.56 -16.76
CA THR A 667 -46.52 25.12 -16.50
C THR A 667 -45.33 24.76 -15.63
N GLU A 668 -45.58 23.84 -14.71
CA GLU A 668 -44.62 23.31 -13.77
C GLU A 668 -44.46 21.81 -14.00
N VAL A 669 -43.21 21.34 -14.03
CA VAL A 669 -42.93 19.92 -14.20
C VAL A 669 -41.91 19.46 -13.18
N SER A 670 -42.37 18.57 -12.31
CA SER A 670 -41.59 17.96 -11.25
C SER A 670 -40.99 16.64 -11.73
N MET A 671 -39.71 16.40 -11.43
CA MET A 671 -39.03 15.13 -11.73
C MET A 671 -38.32 14.59 -10.51
N VAL A 672 -38.65 13.35 -10.14
CA VAL A 672 -38.08 12.66 -8.97
C VAL A 672 -37.44 11.35 -9.40
N TYR A 673 -36.17 11.16 -9.09
CA TYR A 673 -35.48 9.91 -9.39
C TYR A 673 -35.69 8.89 -8.27
N ILE A 674 -36.21 7.72 -8.62
CA ILE A 674 -36.59 6.66 -7.67
C ILE A 674 -35.42 5.70 -7.44
N GLY A 675 -34.63 5.40 -8.48
CA GLY A 675 -33.57 4.40 -8.42
C GLY A 675 -33.77 3.26 -9.43
N PRO A 676 -33.06 2.15 -9.28
CA PRO A 676 -33.41 0.93 -10.00
C PRO A 676 -34.76 0.41 -9.49
N PRO A 677 -35.72 0.09 -10.38
CA PRO A 677 -36.99 -0.48 -9.96
C PRO A 677 -36.72 -1.80 -9.22
N LEU A 678 -37.38 -2.00 -8.07
CA LEU A 678 -37.23 -3.20 -7.22
C LEU A 678 -37.84 -4.46 -7.86
N LEU A 679 -38.67 -4.27 -8.88
CA LEU A 679 -39.37 -5.30 -9.62
C LEU A 679 -39.28 -4.93 -11.11
N GLY A 680 -38.75 -5.86 -11.91
CA GLY A 680 -38.95 -5.90 -13.35
C GLY A 680 -40.16 -6.75 -13.69
#